data_AF-A0A7W4WFZ0-F1
#
_entry.id   AF-A0A7W4WFZ0-F1
#
_cell.length_a   1.000
_cell.length_b   1.000
_cell.length_c   1.000
_cell.angle_alpha   90.00
_cell.angle_beta   90.00
_cell.angle_gamma   90.00
#
_symmetry.space_group_name_H-M   'P 1'
#
loop_
_entity.id
_entity.type
_entity.pdbx_description
1 polymer ?
#
loop_
_entity_poly.entity_id
_entity_poly.type
_entity_poly.pdbx_seq_one_letter_code
_entity_poly.pdbx_strand_id
1 'polypeptide(L)'
;MITSRKKVFYGLGFTLLLFGSASLQAQTGDNLSIGAGADGSSKLSGTSYGNVIDGDTGTYWTPDSSTGRVSVKWPSATTVGSAVIREAAGFEGNIGSWQMVNHNTGDVLASGAGAGTINFSSTSLTKLNFEILSSNGTPAVAEFETYESSSSGATGSVNLAVSVSGADATLNWDVSDIDVSYQSVYRDTDPNPQGRTRIVANVAGNSYTDRDLPDGTYYYWIKVVDSSGNAFNSNGDDAVISTTTTLNLQESSGFCSVDGSIDSNHAGFTGSGFVNTDNKLGASVTYSINSDSAQSVQVDIRYASTSNRPANIEVNGSVVGTVNFNSSGAWTNWTTESVTIPLQAGENNIRLVAQTADGLPNIDSLAAVGASLTPGACGAGPDTADCNDVTGVPVITVAKDGSGQYSTVQAAINSVSSSNSQPTHIRIKPGVYYEKLVIDRPNLTLCGETGKTASTVLTYNDTSDTPDGNGGTLGTFGSTSVAISADDISVENITMENSHGPGIQAVAVRITSDRVQFRNARFLGNQDTLYVHSGSQYFKDCYVEGTVDYIFGRAAAVFDNCQIHSVGGGTSITAPSTEQTQPYGIVFLGGKVTASSSVSNGSVALGRNWRPYGSATYLGVDLGAHILPEGWRPMGSNTLDTARFAEYENTGPGADTSQRVPQSRQLSFSEAANYTVENIFDSWVPSYSNSNGDSASAPLLSQEGNPVHDRFNRYLTEWSLSTNQADIILSYQYDNGGWPKNQSYSSMGSGGSGPATIDNGATTLEMTYMAEMYKRTGNTTYRDSARRAMDYLLEMQYSTGGWPQFYPLRGGYSDHVTFNDNAMTRVLTALYHAERGSAPFDTDVFNSSDRAQFRTAIDKGVEYTLRAQWRQNGALTVWCAQHGATDYLPKAARAYELESLSGSESVEIIAFLMTQPQTPEIEAAVKSALAWYRSPNTILEDYTYDKSTAEKIISSPGDRMWYRFYDLDTNQGFFSDRDGGKYYDIMEISEERREGYSWGGGYGERIISYAESVGY
;
A
#
# COMPACT_ATOMS: atom_id res chain seq x y z
N MET A 1 -25.55 -39.72 39.03
CA MET A 1 -26.97 -40.15 39.00
C MET A 1 -27.81 -38.89 38.74
N ILE A 2 -28.11 -38.58 37.49
CA ILE A 2 -29.31 -38.98 36.72
C ILE A 2 -30.48 -37.99 36.94
N THR A 3 -30.61 -37.08 35.96
CA THR A 3 -31.82 -36.63 35.20
C THR A 3 -33.00 -35.96 35.97
N SER A 4 -33.83 -35.07 35.42
CA SER A 4 -34.17 -34.74 34.03
C SER A 4 -35.04 -33.47 33.94
N ARG A 5 -34.93 -32.75 32.80
CA ARG A 5 -35.98 -32.03 32.02
C ARG A 5 -36.63 -30.78 32.66
N LYS A 6 -37.01 -29.72 31.95
CA LYS A 6 -37.09 -29.31 30.53
C LYS A 6 -37.40 -27.80 30.57
N LYS A 7 -36.84 -26.97 29.67
CA LYS A 7 -37.49 -25.73 29.22
C LYS A 7 -37.36 -25.61 27.70
N VAL A 8 -38.49 -25.31 27.09
CA VAL A 8 -38.78 -25.28 25.65
C VAL A 8 -38.86 -23.81 25.21
N PHE A 9 -38.37 -23.56 23.99
CA PHE A 9 -38.40 -22.30 23.23
C PHE A 9 -39.82 -21.88 22.80
N TYR A 10 -40.10 -20.57 22.88
CA TYR A 10 -40.92 -19.70 22.00
C TYR A 10 -40.51 -18.26 22.40
N GLY A 11 -40.18 -17.28 21.55
CA GLY A 11 -40.70 -16.92 20.23
C GLY A 11 -41.60 -15.68 20.38
N LEU A 12 -41.01 -14.47 20.37
CA LEU A 12 -41.62 -13.10 20.25
C LEU A 12 -40.41 -12.13 20.30
N GLY A 13 -40.03 -11.37 19.29
CA GLY A 13 -40.84 -10.42 18.51
C GLY A 13 -40.54 -9.00 19.02
N PHE A 14 -39.40 -8.41 18.63
CA PHE A 14 -39.13 -6.99 18.85
C PHE A 14 -38.90 -6.29 17.51
N THR A 15 -39.89 -5.46 17.17
CA THR A 15 -39.94 -4.54 16.03
C THR A 15 -38.92 -3.42 16.27
N LEU A 16 -37.87 -3.34 15.45
CA LEU A 16 -37.02 -2.15 15.36
C LEU A 16 -37.64 -1.23 14.29
N LEU A 17 -38.22 -0.12 14.73
CA LEU A 17 -38.67 0.99 13.89
C LEU A 17 -37.44 1.63 13.22
N LEU A 18 -37.17 1.27 11.97
CA LEU A 18 -36.31 2.03 11.08
C LEU A 18 -37.09 3.28 10.65
N PHE A 19 -36.63 4.45 11.09
CA PHE A 19 -36.97 5.71 10.44
C PHE A 19 -36.34 5.66 9.04
N GLY A 20 -37.18 5.50 8.02
CA GLY A 20 -36.75 5.68 6.64
C GLY A 20 -36.36 7.14 6.42
N SER A 21 -35.07 7.39 6.24
CA SER A 21 -34.59 8.59 5.56
C SER A 21 -35.09 8.50 4.12
N ALA A 22 -35.98 9.42 3.74
CA ALA A 22 -36.46 9.53 2.37
C ALA A 22 -35.28 9.82 1.45
N SER A 23 -34.96 8.89 0.55
CA SER A 23 -34.06 9.14 -0.56
C SER A 23 -34.73 10.13 -1.53
N LEU A 24 -34.08 11.26 -1.76
CA LEU A 24 -34.47 12.22 -2.80
C LEU A 24 -34.25 11.57 -4.17
N GLN A 25 -35.33 11.11 -4.79
CA GLN A 25 -35.35 10.64 -6.17
C GLN A 25 -35.10 11.85 -7.10
N ALA A 26 -34.01 11.85 -7.85
CA ALA A 26 -33.73 12.91 -8.83
C ALA A 26 -34.82 12.91 -9.93
N GLN A 27 -35.54 14.03 -10.08
CA GLN A 27 -36.49 14.22 -11.18
C GLN A 27 -35.74 14.46 -12.49
N THR A 28 -36.15 13.77 -13.57
CA THR A 28 -35.48 13.75 -14.88
C THR A 28 -36.09 14.72 -15.90
N GLY A 29 -36.53 15.91 -15.47
CA GLY A 29 -37.09 16.95 -16.35
C GLY A 29 -36.36 18.30 -16.19
N ASP A 30 -36.50 19.20 -17.17
CA ASP A 30 -35.98 20.56 -17.07
C ASP A 30 -36.67 21.30 -15.91
N ASN A 31 -35.89 21.88 -15.00
CA ASN A 31 -36.44 22.72 -13.93
C ASN A 31 -36.96 24.04 -14.52
N LEU A 32 -38.28 24.16 -14.62
CA LEU A 32 -38.99 25.27 -15.21
C LEU A 32 -38.99 26.54 -14.34
N SER A 33 -38.50 26.47 -13.10
CA SER A 33 -38.39 27.67 -12.24
C SER A 33 -37.13 28.48 -12.52
N ILE A 34 -36.07 27.88 -13.07
CA ILE A 34 -34.82 28.57 -13.41
C ILE A 34 -35.08 29.61 -14.51
N GLY A 35 -34.78 30.87 -14.21
CA GLY A 35 -35.02 32.00 -15.12
C GLY A 35 -36.47 32.52 -15.14
N ALA A 36 -37.36 31.97 -14.31
CA ALA A 36 -38.68 32.53 -14.06
C ALA A 36 -38.61 33.79 -13.18
N GLY A 37 -39.74 34.45 -12.95
CA GLY A 37 -39.86 35.48 -11.92
C GLY A 37 -40.32 34.89 -10.60
N ALA A 38 -40.03 35.57 -9.48
CA ALA A 38 -40.55 35.20 -8.16
C ALA A 38 -41.17 36.39 -7.42
N ASP A 39 -42.18 36.15 -6.59
CA ASP A 39 -42.71 37.09 -5.60
C ASP A 39 -43.41 36.36 -4.45
N GLY A 40 -43.79 37.08 -3.39
CA GLY A 40 -44.40 36.48 -2.21
C GLY A 40 -45.22 37.44 -1.35
N SER A 41 -45.59 37.01 -0.15
CA SER A 41 -46.37 37.81 0.81
C SER A 41 -45.51 38.84 1.56
N SER A 42 -44.50 38.35 2.28
CA SER A 42 -43.58 39.11 3.12
C SER A 42 -42.22 38.43 3.16
N LYS A 43 -41.18 39.13 3.65
CA LYS A 43 -39.85 38.55 3.80
C LYS A 43 -39.05 39.21 4.92
N LEU A 44 -38.21 38.46 5.63
CA LEU A 44 -37.25 39.03 6.58
C LEU A 44 -36.10 39.76 5.87
N SER A 45 -35.52 40.74 6.56
CA SER A 45 -34.33 41.46 6.10
C SER A 45 -33.18 40.49 5.82
N GLY A 46 -32.53 40.64 4.66
CA GLY A 46 -31.44 39.76 4.22
C GLY A 46 -31.86 38.61 3.30
N THR A 47 -33.16 38.41 3.05
CA THR A 47 -33.66 37.40 2.10
C THR A 47 -34.32 38.00 0.86
N SER A 48 -34.48 37.20 -0.20
CA SER A 48 -35.13 37.61 -1.45
C SER A 48 -36.07 36.54 -1.98
N TYR A 49 -37.14 36.93 -2.66
CA TYR A 49 -38.01 35.98 -3.35
C TYR A 49 -37.29 35.28 -4.50
N GLY A 50 -36.29 35.92 -5.12
CA GLY A 50 -35.50 35.32 -6.20
C GLY A 50 -34.65 34.13 -5.77
N ASN A 51 -34.39 34.00 -4.47
CA ASN A 51 -33.55 32.93 -3.93
C ASN A 51 -34.21 31.55 -4.09
N VAL A 52 -35.54 31.45 -4.22
CA VAL A 52 -36.19 30.13 -4.38
C VAL A 52 -36.14 29.57 -5.80
N ILE A 53 -35.48 30.27 -6.73
CA ILE A 53 -35.44 29.91 -8.16
C ILE A 53 -34.05 30.12 -8.79
N ASP A 54 -33.01 30.34 -7.99
CA ASP A 54 -31.66 30.61 -8.49
C ASP A 54 -30.78 29.35 -8.60
N GLY A 55 -31.24 28.22 -8.06
CA GLY A 55 -30.53 26.96 -8.08
C GLY A 55 -29.41 26.89 -7.04
N ASP A 56 -29.31 27.86 -6.14
CA ASP A 56 -28.31 27.92 -5.07
C ASP A 56 -28.97 27.63 -3.71
N THR A 57 -28.80 26.39 -3.25
CA THR A 57 -29.30 25.95 -1.93
C THR A 57 -28.66 26.66 -0.74
N GLY A 58 -27.61 27.47 -0.96
CA GLY A 58 -26.99 28.34 0.05
C GLY A 58 -27.75 29.64 0.30
N THR A 59 -28.71 30.01 -0.55
CA THR A 59 -29.59 31.17 -0.34
C THR A 59 -31.04 30.74 -0.10
N TYR A 60 -31.86 31.60 0.51
CA TYR A 60 -33.25 31.25 0.81
C TYR A 60 -34.18 32.44 0.93
N TRP A 61 -35.49 32.17 0.81
CA TRP A 61 -36.57 33.07 1.22
C TRP A 61 -37.15 32.61 2.57
N THR A 62 -37.41 33.56 3.46
CA THR A 62 -38.17 33.33 4.69
C THR A 62 -39.23 34.42 4.85
N PRO A 63 -40.48 34.09 5.19
CA PRO A 63 -41.48 35.08 5.55
C PRO A 63 -41.14 35.74 6.90
N ASP A 64 -41.73 36.91 7.18
CA ASP A 64 -41.60 37.61 8.46
C ASP A 64 -42.53 37.08 9.57
N SER A 65 -43.19 35.94 9.33
CA SER A 65 -44.09 35.26 10.25
C SER A 65 -43.98 33.74 10.12
N SER A 66 -44.69 32.98 10.95
CA SER A 66 -44.75 31.50 10.86
C SER A 66 -45.54 30.98 9.66
N THR A 67 -46.18 31.87 8.90
CA THR A 67 -46.86 31.58 7.63
C THR A 67 -46.39 32.53 6.55
N GLY A 68 -46.60 32.16 5.29
CA GLY A 68 -46.20 32.99 4.18
C GLY A 68 -46.41 32.34 2.84
N ARG A 69 -46.37 33.14 1.79
CA ARG A 69 -46.46 32.68 0.41
C ARG A 69 -45.23 33.08 -0.36
N VAL A 70 -44.68 32.14 -1.12
CA VAL A 70 -43.73 32.41 -2.21
C VAL A 70 -44.25 31.80 -3.49
N SER A 71 -43.95 32.41 -4.62
CA SER A 71 -44.56 32.06 -5.90
C SER A 71 -43.53 32.09 -7.03
N VAL A 72 -43.66 31.16 -7.97
CA VAL A 72 -42.97 31.18 -9.27
C VAL A 72 -43.93 31.73 -10.32
N LYS A 73 -43.46 32.64 -11.19
CA LYS A 73 -44.26 33.27 -12.25
C LYS A 73 -43.53 33.30 -13.59
N TRP A 74 -44.27 33.00 -14.65
CA TRP A 74 -43.76 32.94 -16.02
C TRP A 74 -44.37 34.04 -16.88
N PRO A 75 -43.64 34.51 -17.92
CA PRO A 75 -44.13 35.55 -18.83
C PRO A 75 -45.30 35.08 -19.72
N SER A 76 -45.48 33.77 -19.89
CA SER A 76 -46.59 33.12 -20.59
C SER A 76 -47.07 31.91 -19.80
N ALA A 77 -48.23 31.34 -20.16
CA ALA A 77 -48.73 30.15 -19.50
C ALA A 77 -47.74 28.98 -19.68
N THR A 78 -47.29 28.42 -18.56
CA THR A 78 -46.37 27.28 -18.50
C THR A 78 -47.12 26.10 -17.92
N THR A 79 -46.97 24.93 -18.54
CA THR A 79 -47.56 23.67 -18.06
C THR A 79 -46.67 23.09 -16.98
N VAL A 80 -47.21 22.86 -15.79
CA VAL A 80 -46.50 22.27 -14.64
C VAL A 80 -47.34 21.15 -14.02
N GLY A 81 -46.70 20.03 -13.67
CA GLY A 81 -47.34 18.86 -13.04
C GLY A 81 -46.64 18.38 -11.76
N SER A 82 -45.49 18.96 -11.42
CA SER A 82 -44.87 18.75 -10.10
C SER A 82 -44.03 19.94 -9.67
N ALA A 83 -43.77 20.02 -8.37
CA ALA A 83 -42.84 20.95 -7.75
C ALA A 83 -41.94 20.25 -6.72
N VAL A 84 -40.75 20.79 -6.45
CA VAL A 84 -39.88 20.33 -5.36
C VAL A 84 -39.58 21.52 -4.46
N ILE A 85 -39.89 21.37 -3.17
CA ILE A 85 -39.58 22.36 -2.14
C ILE A 85 -38.38 21.87 -1.34
N ARG A 86 -37.33 22.69 -1.24
CA ARG A 86 -36.15 22.43 -0.41
C ARG A 86 -36.06 23.44 0.72
N GLU A 87 -35.74 22.97 1.92
CA GLU A 87 -35.44 23.84 3.06
C GLU A 87 -33.96 24.24 3.05
N ALA A 88 -33.68 25.42 3.59
CA ALA A 88 -32.30 25.89 3.76
C ALA A 88 -31.57 25.08 4.85
N ALA A 89 -30.27 24.91 4.69
CA ALA A 89 -29.44 24.19 5.66
C ALA A 89 -29.58 24.79 7.08
N GLY A 90 -29.93 23.95 8.05
CA GLY A 90 -30.18 24.36 9.45
C GLY A 90 -31.62 24.79 9.74
N PHE A 91 -32.53 24.70 8.76
CA PHE A 91 -33.96 24.99 8.91
C PHE A 91 -34.86 23.80 8.55
N GLU A 92 -34.29 22.61 8.39
CA GLU A 92 -35.00 21.39 7.98
C GLU A 92 -36.09 21.00 8.98
N GLY A 93 -37.28 20.67 8.47
CA GLY A 93 -38.45 20.29 9.26
C GLY A 93 -39.27 21.45 9.83
N ASN A 94 -38.92 22.70 9.50
CA ASN A 94 -39.65 23.88 9.96
C ASN A 94 -40.93 24.11 9.16
N ILE A 95 -40.99 23.75 7.88
CA ILE A 95 -42.21 23.86 7.06
C ILE A 95 -43.25 22.86 7.58
N GLY A 96 -44.36 23.38 8.09
CA GLY A 96 -45.50 22.60 8.56
C GLY A 96 -46.47 22.35 7.41
N SER A 97 -47.75 22.65 7.60
CA SER A 97 -48.78 22.46 6.57
C SER A 97 -48.73 23.53 5.48
N TRP A 98 -49.05 23.16 4.24
CA TRP A 98 -49.00 24.04 3.08
C TRP A 98 -50.05 23.68 2.01
N GLN A 99 -50.28 24.61 1.08
CA GLN A 99 -51.07 24.41 -0.14
C GLN A 99 -50.33 24.93 -1.37
N MET A 100 -50.47 24.20 -2.48
CA MET A 100 -50.03 24.62 -3.80
C MET A 100 -51.23 25.19 -4.56
N VAL A 101 -51.20 26.46 -4.91
CA VAL A 101 -52.38 27.19 -5.41
C VAL A 101 -52.10 27.79 -6.78
N ASN A 102 -53.00 27.55 -7.73
CA ASN A 102 -53.02 28.28 -9.00
C ASN A 102 -53.42 29.73 -8.72
N HIS A 103 -52.48 30.66 -8.86
CA HIS A 103 -52.71 32.06 -8.52
C HIS A 103 -53.83 32.70 -9.35
N ASN A 104 -53.99 32.26 -10.60
CA ASN A 104 -54.93 32.87 -11.54
C ASN A 104 -56.38 32.46 -11.25
N THR A 105 -56.60 31.23 -10.78
CA THR A 105 -57.94 30.66 -10.57
C THR A 105 -58.32 30.54 -9.08
N GLY A 106 -57.33 30.51 -8.18
CA GLY A 106 -57.51 30.22 -6.77
C GLY A 106 -57.65 28.72 -6.46
N ASP A 107 -57.51 27.84 -7.46
CA ASP A 107 -57.63 26.40 -7.26
C ASP A 107 -56.43 25.85 -6.47
N VAL A 108 -56.73 25.06 -5.44
CA VAL A 108 -55.72 24.31 -4.70
C VAL A 108 -55.37 23.06 -5.52
N LEU A 109 -54.16 23.03 -6.08
CA LEU A 109 -53.64 21.93 -6.89
C LEU A 109 -53.12 20.76 -6.04
N ALA A 110 -52.57 21.07 -4.88
CA ALA A 110 -52.12 20.10 -3.88
C ALA A 110 -52.12 20.71 -2.47
N SER A 111 -52.12 19.87 -1.45
CA SER A 111 -51.93 20.28 -0.04
C SER A 111 -51.09 19.21 0.66
N GLY A 112 -50.32 19.60 1.66
CA GLY A 112 -49.45 18.66 2.37
C GLY A 112 -48.79 19.28 3.59
N ALA A 113 -47.76 18.61 4.09
CA ALA A 113 -46.90 19.11 5.15
C ALA A 113 -45.44 18.74 4.89
N GLY A 114 -44.50 19.53 5.40
CA GLY A 114 -43.06 19.34 5.20
C GLY A 114 -42.59 19.73 3.80
N ALA A 115 -41.27 19.82 3.62
CA ALA A 115 -40.64 20.02 2.32
C ALA A 115 -40.54 18.70 1.52
N GLY A 116 -40.27 18.77 0.22
CA GLY A 116 -40.14 17.60 -0.67
C GLY A 116 -40.86 17.75 -2.01
N THR A 117 -41.01 16.63 -2.72
CA THR A 117 -41.66 16.57 -4.04
C THR A 117 -43.18 16.58 -3.92
N ILE A 118 -43.82 17.47 -4.67
CA ILE A 118 -45.26 17.71 -4.71
C ILE A 118 -45.73 17.43 -6.13
N ASN A 119 -46.59 16.42 -6.31
CA ASN A 119 -47.20 16.12 -7.60
C ASN A 119 -48.65 16.62 -7.64
N PHE A 120 -49.08 17.14 -8.79
CA PHE A 120 -50.45 17.57 -9.01
C PHE A 120 -50.83 17.37 -10.49
N SER A 121 -52.12 17.49 -10.80
CA SER A 121 -52.57 17.37 -12.19
C SER A 121 -51.89 18.44 -13.05
N SER A 122 -51.30 18.05 -14.18
CA SER A 122 -50.61 18.98 -15.06
C SER A 122 -51.53 20.14 -15.43
N THR A 123 -51.11 21.36 -15.10
CA THR A 123 -51.92 22.57 -15.17
C THR A 123 -51.11 23.66 -15.86
N SER A 124 -51.68 24.28 -16.90
CA SER A 124 -51.08 25.44 -17.56
C SER A 124 -51.49 26.74 -16.85
N LEU A 125 -50.50 27.48 -16.35
CA LEU A 125 -50.73 28.68 -15.53
C LEU A 125 -49.55 29.67 -15.66
N THR A 126 -49.78 30.95 -15.38
CA THR A 126 -48.71 31.97 -15.41
C THR A 126 -48.06 32.21 -14.05
N LYS A 127 -48.67 31.71 -12.96
CA LYS A 127 -48.14 31.88 -11.59
C LYS A 127 -48.64 30.80 -10.62
N LEU A 128 -47.69 30.14 -9.95
CA LEU A 128 -47.93 29.08 -8.96
C LEU A 128 -47.53 29.57 -7.57
N ASN A 129 -48.43 29.47 -6.59
CA ASN A 129 -48.16 29.85 -5.20
C ASN A 129 -47.87 28.60 -4.35
N PHE A 130 -46.82 28.66 -3.53
CA PHE A 130 -46.63 27.80 -2.38
C PHE A 130 -47.01 28.58 -1.11
N GLU A 131 -48.09 28.16 -0.46
CA GLU A 131 -48.69 28.85 0.70
C GLU A 131 -48.47 28.02 1.97
N ILE A 132 -47.57 28.48 2.84
CA ILE A 132 -47.29 27.88 4.15
C ILE A 132 -48.41 28.30 5.10
N LEU A 133 -49.17 27.32 5.58
CA LEU A 133 -50.30 27.48 6.49
C LEU A 133 -49.89 27.28 7.97
N SER A 134 -48.84 26.50 8.22
CA SER A 134 -48.22 26.39 9.54
C SER A 134 -46.73 26.05 9.45
N SER A 135 -45.98 26.29 10.53
CA SER A 135 -44.57 25.92 10.66
C SER A 135 -44.24 25.53 12.11
N ASN A 136 -43.21 24.70 12.28
CA ASN A 136 -42.69 24.26 13.58
C ASN A 136 -41.51 25.14 14.08
N GLY A 137 -41.16 26.16 13.31
CA GLY A 137 -40.06 27.11 13.52
C GLY A 137 -40.12 28.20 12.45
N THR A 138 -39.05 28.97 12.23
CA THR A 138 -39.00 29.93 11.12
C THR A 138 -38.84 29.17 9.80
N PRO A 139 -39.82 29.18 8.87
CA PRO A 139 -39.71 28.42 7.64
C PRO A 139 -38.78 29.11 6.64
N ALA A 140 -37.79 28.39 6.11
CA ALA A 140 -36.85 28.91 5.12
C ALA A 140 -36.87 28.02 3.87
N VAL A 141 -37.38 28.55 2.76
CA VAL A 141 -37.40 27.85 1.46
C VAL A 141 -36.12 28.22 0.71
N ALA A 142 -35.26 27.24 0.48
CA ALA A 142 -34.08 27.38 -0.36
C ALA A 142 -34.46 27.28 -1.84
N GLU A 143 -35.27 26.30 -2.23
CA GLU A 143 -35.67 26.11 -3.64
C GLU A 143 -37.16 25.78 -3.79
N PHE A 144 -37.76 26.29 -4.86
CA PHE A 144 -39.09 25.99 -5.36
C PHE A 144 -38.99 25.66 -6.86
N GLU A 145 -38.63 24.40 -7.12
CA GLU A 145 -38.43 23.85 -8.46
C GLU A 145 -39.77 23.40 -9.06
N THR A 146 -39.94 23.45 -10.39
CA THR A 146 -41.20 23.05 -11.07
C THR A 146 -40.94 22.31 -12.37
N TYR A 147 -41.80 21.36 -12.75
CA TYR A 147 -41.58 20.46 -13.89
C TYR A 147 -42.89 20.14 -14.65
N GLU A 148 -42.81 19.89 -15.96
CA GLU A 148 -43.98 19.85 -16.89
C GLU A 148 -44.94 18.67 -16.64
N SER A 149 -44.41 17.49 -16.28
CA SER A 149 -45.18 16.36 -15.74
C SER A 149 -44.26 15.20 -15.36
N SER A 150 -44.53 14.57 -14.21
CA SER A 150 -44.39 13.13 -14.09
C SER A 150 -45.63 12.50 -14.74
N SER A 151 -45.45 11.50 -15.60
CA SER A 151 -46.53 10.82 -16.33
C SER A 151 -47.65 10.37 -15.39
N SER A 152 -48.88 10.83 -15.60
CA SER A 152 -50.07 10.25 -14.96
C SER A 152 -50.93 9.55 -16.02
N GLY A 153 -51.36 8.32 -15.73
CA GLY A 153 -52.30 7.63 -16.63
C GLY A 153 -52.51 6.14 -16.42
N ALA A 154 -51.75 5.47 -15.56
CA ALA A 154 -52.05 4.09 -15.20
C ALA A 154 -51.63 3.82 -13.75
N THR A 155 -52.61 3.54 -12.90
CA THR A 155 -52.37 3.07 -11.53
C THR A 155 -51.99 1.61 -11.62
N GLY A 156 -50.70 1.32 -11.51
CA GLY A 156 -50.19 -0.04 -11.54
C GLY A 156 -48.71 -0.06 -11.25
N SER A 157 -48.23 -1.07 -10.53
CA SER A 157 -46.82 -1.22 -10.16
C SER A 157 -46.28 -2.59 -10.56
N VAL A 158 -45.00 -2.62 -10.89
CA VAL A 158 -44.23 -3.83 -11.13
C VAL A 158 -43.02 -3.77 -10.21
N ASN A 159 -42.85 -4.75 -9.32
CA ASN A 159 -41.70 -4.82 -8.42
C ASN A 159 -40.90 -6.08 -8.75
N LEU A 160 -39.66 -5.91 -9.18
CA LEU A 160 -38.73 -6.98 -9.51
C LEU A 160 -37.83 -7.28 -8.30
N ALA A 161 -37.63 -8.57 -8.04
CA ALA A 161 -36.61 -9.11 -7.16
C ALA A 161 -35.80 -10.19 -7.91
N VAL A 162 -34.48 -10.13 -7.80
CA VAL A 162 -33.53 -11.03 -8.43
C VAL A 162 -32.82 -11.85 -7.36
N SER A 163 -32.61 -13.13 -7.64
CA SER A 163 -31.88 -14.06 -6.78
C SER A 163 -30.92 -14.89 -7.60
N VAL A 164 -29.73 -15.16 -7.07
CA VAL A 164 -28.67 -15.89 -7.79
C VAL A 164 -28.49 -17.28 -7.19
N SER A 165 -28.33 -18.28 -8.06
CA SER A 165 -27.93 -19.63 -7.68
C SER A 165 -26.95 -20.19 -8.72
N GLY A 166 -25.67 -20.28 -8.36
CA GLY A 166 -24.63 -20.67 -9.32
C GLY A 166 -24.52 -19.66 -10.46
N ALA A 167 -24.61 -20.14 -11.70
CA ALA A 167 -24.59 -19.32 -12.91
C ALA A 167 -25.99 -18.81 -13.33
N ASP A 168 -27.02 -19.02 -12.52
CA ASP A 168 -28.40 -18.68 -12.87
C ASP A 168 -28.91 -17.48 -12.07
N ALA A 169 -29.47 -16.49 -12.77
CA ALA A 169 -30.24 -15.40 -12.17
C ALA A 169 -31.74 -15.72 -12.28
N THR A 170 -32.40 -15.92 -11.14
CA THR A 170 -33.86 -16.10 -11.07
C THR A 170 -34.52 -14.78 -10.70
N LEU A 171 -35.25 -14.21 -11.67
CA LEU A 171 -36.07 -13.02 -11.55
C LEU A 171 -37.48 -13.43 -11.14
N ASN A 172 -38.02 -12.79 -10.11
CA ASN A 172 -39.43 -12.87 -9.73
C ASN A 172 -39.99 -11.45 -9.64
N TRP A 173 -41.20 -11.22 -10.13
CA TRP A 173 -41.82 -9.89 -10.00
C TRP A 173 -43.27 -9.96 -9.55
N ASP A 174 -43.70 -8.93 -8.85
CA ASP A 174 -45.10 -8.74 -8.49
C ASP A 174 -45.71 -7.66 -9.37
N VAL A 175 -46.94 -7.88 -9.82
CA VAL A 175 -47.71 -6.94 -10.64
C VAL A 175 -48.98 -6.59 -9.88
N SER A 176 -49.18 -5.30 -9.58
CA SER A 176 -50.37 -4.79 -8.89
C SER A 176 -51.11 -3.81 -9.77
N ASP A 177 -52.44 -3.92 -9.81
CA ASP A 177 -53.36 -3.01 -10.53
C ASP A 177 -53.10 -2.87 -12.05
N ILE A 178 -52.49 -3.88 -12.70
CA ILE A 178 -52.25 -3.91 -14.16
C ILE A 178 -52.96 -5.11 -14.78
N ASP A 179 -53.78 -4.88 -15.82
CA ASP A 179 -54.36 -5.92 -16.67
C ASP A 179 -53.34 -6.38 -17.72
N VAL A 180 -52.45 -7.29 -17.32
CA VAL A 180 -51.27 -7.70 -18.11
C VAL A 180 -51.68 -8.31 -19.46
N SER A 181 -51.32 -7.64 -20.55
CA SER A 181 -51.41 -8.20 -21.90
C SER A 181 -50.15 -9.00 -22.24
N TYR A 182 -48.97 -8.40 -22.06
CA TYR A 182 -47.70 -9.09 -22.22
C TYR A 182 -46.59 -8.43 -21.41
N GLN A 183 -45.52 -9.17 -21.15
CA GLN A 183 -44.39 -8.70 -20.35
C GLN A 183 -43.07 -9.22 -20.90
N SER A 184 -42.01 -8.44 -20.72
CA SER A 184 -40.68 -8.71 -21.28
C SER A 184 -39.60 -8.43 -20.24
N VAL A 185 -38.52 -9.21 -20.28
CA VAL A 185 -37.33 -9.03 -19.45
C VAL A 185 -36.25 -8.34 -20.27
N TYR A 186 -35.62 -7.34 -19.68
CA TYR A 186 -34.48 -6.62 -20.21
C TYR A 186 -33.28 -6.84 -19.30
N ARG A 187 -32.10 -6.86 -19.90
CA ARG A 187 -30.81 -7.02 -19.23
C ARG A 187 -29.81 -6.02 -19.77
N ASP A 188 -28.89 -5.57 -18.92
CA ASP A 188 -27.67 -4.88 -19.30
C ASP A 188 -26.50 -5.28 -18.39
N THR A 189 -25.27 -4.86 -18.74
CA THR A 189 -24.05 -5.03 -17.93
C THR A 189 -23.67 -3.77 -17.16
N ASP A 190 -24.49 -2.72 -17.26
CA ASP A 190 -24.36 -1.50 -16.47
C ASP A 190 -25.74 -1.07 -15.91
N PRO A 191 -25.78 -0.27 -14.83
CA PRO A 191 -27.04 0.08 -14.16
C PRO A 191 -27.88 1.12 -14.92
N ASN A 192 -27.42 1.64 -16.07
CA ASN A 192 -28.17 2.61 -16.85
C ASN A 192 -29.29 1.91 -17.65
N PRO A 193 -30.57 2.21 -17.39
CA PRO A 193 -31.66 1.62 -18.16
C PRO A 193 -31.69 2.10 -19.63
N GLN A 194 -30.92 3.14 -19.99
CA GLN A 194 -30.74 3.59 -21.38
C GLN A 194 -29.69 2.74 -22.09
N GLY A 195 -30.13 1.75 -22.86
CA GLY A 195 -29.24 0.83 -23.58
C GLY A 195 -29.62 -0.64 -23.41
N ARG A 196 -30.39 -0.94 -22.35
CA ARG A 196 -30.81 -2.30 -21.98
C ARG A 196 -31.40 -3.09 -23.14
N THR A 197 -30.94 -4.33 -23.27
CA THR A 197 -31.34 -5.25 -24.32
C THR A 197 -32.47 -6.16 -23.84
N ARG A 198 -33.50 -6.35 -24.66
CA ARG A 198 -34.57 -7.31 -24.36
C ARG A 198 -34.06 -8.74 -24.55
N ILE A 199 -34.00 -9.52 -23.48
CA ILE A 199 -33.52 -10.91 -23.53
C ILE A 199 -34.65 -11.93 -23.70
N VAL A 200 -35.86 -11.61 -23.24
CA VAL A 200 -37.05 -12.43 -23.50
C VAL A 200 -38.30 -11.55 -23.59
N ALA A 201 -39.22 -11.93 -24.49
CA ALA A 201 -40.52 -11.28 -24.68
C ALA A 201 -41.64 -12.26 -24.38
N ASN A 202 -42.79 -11.73 -23.95
CA ASN A 202 -44.02 -12.47 -23.65
C ASN A 202 -43.81 -13.58 -22.59
N VAL A 203 -43.16 -13.25 -21.48
CA VAL A 203 -42.95 -14.21 -20.39
C VAL A 203 -44.30 -14.60 -19.77
N ALA A 204 -44.56 -15.90 -19.70
CA ALA A 204 -45.76 -16.44 -19.07
C ALA A 204 -45.58 -16.51 -17.54
N GLY A 205 -46.45 -15.82 -16.79
CA GLY A 205 -46.34 -15.71 -15.34
C GLY A 205 -45.18 -14.84 -14.88
N ASN A 206 -45.04 -14.61 -13.58
CA ASN A 206 -44.18 -13.54 -13.06
C ASN A 206 -42.80 -14.02 -12.57
N SER A 207 -42.19 -14.95 -13.30
CA SER A 207 -40.86 -15.46 -12.98
C SER A 207 -40.11 -15.83 -14.25
N TYR A 208 -38.80 -15.61 -14.28
CA TYR A 208 -37.90 -15.99 -15.36
C TYR A 208 -36.53 -16.31 -14.79
N THR A 209 -35.92 -17.41 -15.23
CA THR A 209 -34.51 -17.73 -14.90
C THR A 209 -33.66 -17.52 -16.14
N ASP A 210 -32.74 -16.55 -16.05
CA ASP A 210 -31.65 -16.36 -17.00
C ASP A 210 -30.50 -17.30 -16.60
N ARG A 211 -30.18 -18.27 -17.46
CA ARG A 211 -29.33 -19.41 -17.12
C ARG A 211 -27.94 -19.30 -17.72
N ASP A 212 -27.01 -20.01 -17.11
CA ASP A 212 -25.65 -20.22 -17.63
C ASP A 212 -24.93 -18.89 -17.93
N LEU A 213 -25.14 -17.90 -17.08
CA LEU A 213 -24.52 -16.59 -17.21
C LEU A 213 -23.02 -16.69 -16.89
N PRO A 214 -22.14 -16.09 -17.71
CA PRO A 214 -20.75 -15.88 -17.34
C PRO A 214 -20.65 -15.04 -16.06
N ASP A 215 -19.55 -15.20 -15.33
CA ASP A 215 -19.24 -14.34 -14.18
C ASP A 215 -19.32 -12.85 -14.58
N GLY A 216 -19.97 -12.05 -13.76
CA GLY A 216 -20.23 -10.64 -14.03
C GLY A 216 -21.47 -10.11 -13.33
N THR A 217 -21.63 -8.79 -13.34
CA THR A 217 -22.83 -8.12 -12.82
C THR A 217 -23.79 -7.85 -13.97
N TYR A 218 -25.04 -8.28 -13.79
CA TYR A 218 -26.11 -8.08 -14.76
C TYR A 218 -27.25 -7.32 -14.11
N TYR A 219 -27.75 -6.29 -14.78
CA TYR A 219 -28.87 -5.48 -14.31
C TYR A 219 -30.13 -5.84 -15.07
N TYR A 220 -31.23 -6.06 -14.36
CA TYR A 220 -32.48 -6.53 -14.93
C TYR A 220 -33.63 -5.56 -14.73
N TRP A 221 -34.55 -5.55 -15.71
CA TRP A 221 -35.81 -4.83 -15.62
C TRP A 221 -36.93 -5.60 -16.30
N ILE A 222 -38.14 -5.44 -15.78
CA ILE A 222 -39.37 -5.95 -16.38
C ILE A 222 -40.14 -4.80 -17.01
N LYS A 223 -40.59 -5.00 -18.25
CA LYS A 223 -41.60 -4.14 -18.88
C LYS A 223 -42.90 -4.93 -19.03
N VAL A 224 -43.94 -4.49 -18.35
CA VAL A 224 -45.31 -5.01 -18.47
C VAL A 224 -46.11 -4.06 -19.35
N VAL A 225 -46.95 -4.59 -20.24
CA VAL A 225 -47.86 -3.83 -21.07
C VAL A 225 -49.28 -4.33 -20.85
N ASP A 226 -50.23 -3.41 -20.61
CA ASP A 226 -51.62 -3.76 -20.36
C ASP A 226 -52.43 -3.97 -21.66
N SER A 227 -53.69 -4.39 -21.51
CA SER A 227 -54.61 -4.61 -22.63
C SER A 227 -54.92 -3.34 -23.45
N SER A 228 -54.64 -2.15 -22.90
CA SER A 228 -54.82 -0.85 -23.55
C SER A 228 -53.55 -0.31 -24.21
N GLY A 229 -52.43 -1.02 -24.08
CA GLY A 229 -51.13 -0.65 -24.65
C GLY A 229 -50.28 0.25 -23.76
N ASN A 230 -50.68 0.50 -22.50
CA ASN A 230 -49.86 1.26 -21.54
C ASN A 230 -48.71 0.39 -21.04
N ALA A 231 -47.53 0.99 -20.88
CA ALA A 231 -46.33 0.28 -20.44
C ALA A 231 -45.90 0.70 -19.02
N PHE A 232 -45.55 -0.29 -18.21
CA PHE A 232 -45.09 -0.16 -16.84
C PHE A 232 -43.71 -0.80 -16.74
N ASN A 233 -42.75 -0.10 -16.15
CA ASN A 233 -41.41 -0.65 -15.90
C ASN A 233 -41.29 -0.99 -14.41
N SER A 234 -40.58 -2.08 -14.10
CA SER A 234 -40.18 -2.36 -12.72
C SER A 234 -39.06 -1.44 -12.25
N ASN A 235 -38.74 -1.53 -10.95
CA ASN A 235 -37.41 -1.18 -10.46
C ASN A 235 -36.34 -1.98 -11.22
N GLY A 236 -35.12 -1.42 -11.24
CA GLY A 236 -33.93 -2.20 -11.57
C GLY A 236 -33.53 -3.05 -10.38
N ASP A 237 -32.97 -4.22 -10.66
CA ASP A 237 -32.35 -5.08 -9.66
C ASP A 237 -31.22 -5.86 -10.33
N ASP A 238 -30.16 -6.17 -9.59
CA ASP A 238 -28.95 -6.76 -10.14
C ASP A 238 -28.74 -8.24 -9.74
N ALA A 239 -28.02 -8.95 -10.59
CA ALA A 239 -27.51 -10.29 -10.34
C ALA A 239 -26.00 -10.24 -10.46
N VAL A 240 -25.30 -10.41 -9.34
CA VAL A 240 -23.86 -10.65 -9.35
C VAL A 240 -23.63 -12.14 -9.50
N ILE A 241 -23.30 -12.57 -10.72
CA ILE A 241 -22.93 -13.95 -11.02
C ILE A 241 -21.46 -14.12 -10.68
N SER A 242 -21.17 -15.00 -9.73
CA SER A 242 -19.81 -15.41 -9.38
C SER A 242 -19.82 -16.90 -9.07
N THR A 243 -19.30 -17.70 -9.99
CA THR A 243 -19.18 -19.13 -9.80
C THR A 243 -17.92 -19.45 -9.01
N THR A 244 -18.06 -19.67 -7.69
CA THR A 244 -16.95 -20.14 -6.87
C THR A 244 -16.58 -21.56 -7.27
N THR A 245 -15.31 -21.78 -7.63
CA THR A 245 -14.77 -23.09 -7.98
C THR A 245 -13.75 -23.54 -6.93
N THR A 246 -13.61 -24.85 -6.75
CA THR A 246 -12.53 -25.42 -5.93
C THR A 246 -11.40 -25.86 -6.85
N LEU A 247 -10.30 -25.11 -6.83
CA LEU A 247 -9.05 -25.47 -7.48
C LEU A 247 -8.24 -26.40 -6.58
N ASN A 248 -8.10 -27.67 -6.95
CA ASN A 248 -7.29 -28.63 -6.21
C ASN A 248 -5.87 -28.71 -6.79
N LEU A 249 -4.88 -28.38 -5.98
CA LEU A 249 -3.46 -28.49 -6.28
C LEU A 249 -2.86 -29.68 -5.51
N GLN A 250 -2.19 -30.55 -6.25
CA GLN A 250 -1.42 -31.73 -5.78
C GLN A 250 -0.03 -31.64 -6.39
N GLU A 251 0.75 -32.73 -6.50
CA GLU A 251 2.09 -32.72 -7.12
C GLU A 251 2.04 -32.68 -8.66
N SER A 252 1.31 -31.71 -9.21
CA SER A 252 1.11 -31.52 -10.65
C SER A 252 1.04 -30.04 -11.03
N SER A 253 0.18 -29.64 -11.98
CA SER A 253 0.05 -28.23 -12.38
C SER A 253 -0.25 -27.34 -11.17
N GLY A 254 0.50 -26.25 -11.01
CA GLY A 254 0.43 -25.36 -9.85
C GLY A 254 1.26 -25.80 -8.64
N PHE A 255 2.02 -26.90 -8.72
CA PHE A 255 3.07 -27.24 -7.74
C PHE A 255 4.44 -26.75 -8.23
N CYS A 256 5.13 -25.96 -7.41
CA CYS A 256 6.33 -25.24 -7.83
C CYS A 256 7.61 -25.87 -7.28
N SER A 257 7.69 -26.05 -5.96
CA SER A 257 8.90 -26.54 -5.31
C SER A 257 8.60 -27.10 -3.92
N VAL A 258 9.48 -27.99 -3.46
CA VAL A 258 9.52 -28.51 -2.09
C VAL A 258 10.98 -28.63 -1.64
N ASP A 259 11.25 -28.22 -0.40
CA ASP A 259 12.50 -28.51 0.31
C ASP A 259 12.39 -29.90 0.95
N GLY A 260 12.51 -30.95 0.14
CA GLY A 260 12.33 -32.34 0.56
C GLY A 260 12.01 -33.26 -0.62
N SER A 261 11.12 -34.22 -0.43
CA SER A 261 10.71 -35.18 -1.47
C SER A 261 9.19 -35.27 -1.62
N ILE A 262 8.76 -35.83 -2.76
CA ILE A 262 7.41 -36.37 -2.91
C ILE A 262 7.47 -37.86 -2.60
N ASP A 263 6.77 -38.27 -1.55
CA ASP A 263 6.75 -39.64 -1.07
C ASP A 263 5.38 -40.31 -1.31
N SER A 264 5.35 -41.64 -1.20
CA SER A 264 4.12 -42.44 -1.37
C SER A 264 4.06 -43.64 -0.40
N ASN A 265 4.90 -43.63 0.63
CA ASN A 265 5.10 -44.71 1.59
C ASN A 265 4.03 -44.77 2.71
N HIS A 266 3.07 -43.85 2.74
CA HIS A 266 1.92 -43.86 3.64
C HIS A 266 0.62 -43.95 2.84
N ALA A 267 -0.33 -44.80 3.26
CA ALA A 267 -1.59 -44.95 2.56
C ALA A 267 -2.57 -43.78 2.87
N GLY A 268 -3.48 -43.48 1.94
CA GLY A 268 -4.60 -42.54 2.16
C GLY A 268 -4.41 -41.13 1.58
N PHE A 269 -3.28 -40.84 0.93
CA PHE A 269 -3.11 -39.64 0.09
C PHE A 269 -3.93 -39.75 -1.21
N THR A 270 -4.05 -38.64 -1.92
CA THR A 270 -4.70 -38.47 -3.21
C THR A 270 -3.66 -38.02 -4.24
N GLY A 271 -3.88 -38.32 -5.51
CA GLY A 271 -2.88 -37.98 -6.53
C GLY A 271 -1.73 -38.98 -6.58
N SER A 272 -0.52 -38.46 -6.79
CA SER A 272 0.67 -39.27 -7.08
C SER A 272 1.55 -39.55 -5.85
N GLY A 273 1.42 -38.71 -4.82
CA GLY A 273 2.15 -38.84 -3.57
C GLY A 273 1.66 -37.85 -2.53
N PHE A 274 2.57 -37.43 -1.67
CA PHE A 274 2.43 -36.28 -0.78
C PHE A 274 3.80 -35.62 -0.59
N VAL A 275 3.78 -34.34 -0.26
CA VAL A 275 4.94 -33.53 0.07
C VAL A 275 5.47 -33.92 1.44
N ASN A 276 6.72 -34.38 1.46
CA ASN A 276 7.49 -34.66 2.67
C ASN A 276 8.69 -33.71 2.72
N THR A 277 8.57 -32.62 3.49
CA THR A 277 9.69 -31.68 3.64
C THR A 277 10.79 -32.26 4.52
N ASP A 278 12.02 -31.79 4.33
CA ASP A 278 13.11 -32.02 5.28
C ASP A 278 12.71 -31.55 6.70
N ASN A 279 13.10 -32.32 7.73
CA ASN A 279 12.92 -31.91 9.13
C ASN A 279 13.91 -30.79 9.46
N LYS A 280 13.58 -29.55 9.04
CA LYS A 280 14.41 -28.37 9.19
C LYS A 280 13.54 -27.12 9.34
N LEU A 281 13.98 -26.19 10.18
CA LEU A 281 13.38 -24.86 10.30
C LEU A 281 13.46 -24.14 8.95
N GLY A 282 12.35 -23.59 8.49
CA GLY A 282 12.26 -22.90 7.21
C GLY A 282 12.10 -23.82 5.99
N ALA A 283 12.05 -25.15 6.16
CA ALA A 283 11.71 -26.06 5.06
C ALA A 283 10.31 -25.73 4.52
N SER A 284 10.17 -25.70 3.21
CA SER A 284 8.99 -25.14 2.57
C SER A 284 8.43 -25.97 1.43
N VAL A 285 7.16 -25.69 1.11
CA VAL A 285 6.52 -26.10 -0.14
C VAL A 285 5.85 -24.89 -0.77
N THR A 286 5.92 -24.77 -2.09
CA THR A 286 5.32 -23.67 -2.86
C THR A 286 4.38 -24.19 -3.92
N TYR A 287 3.17 -23.61 -3.93
CA TYR A 287 2.14 -23.77 -4.95
C TYR A 287 1.92 -22.44 -5.66
N SER A 288 1.34 -22.46 -6.86
CA SER A 288 0.99 -21.26 -7.63
C SER A 288 -0.46 -21.33 -8.09
N ILE A 289 -1.19 -20.23 -7.91
CA ILE A 289 -2.58 -20.04 -8.30
C ILE A 289 -2.66 -18.79 -9.17
N ASN A 290 -3.20 -18.90 -10.38
CA ASN A 290 -3.59 -17.75 -11.18
C ASN A 290 -5.06 -17.39 -10.89
N SER A 291 -5.31 -16.11 -10.62
CA SER A 291 -6.62 -15.55 -10.27
C SER A 291 -6.96 -14.42 -11.22
N ASP A 292 -8.13 -14.43 -11.87
CA ASP A 292 -8.48 -13.39 -12.85
C ASP A 292 -8.72 -12.00 -12.20
N SER A 293 -9.01 -11.97 -10.91
CA SER A 293 -9.18 -10.74 -10.13
C SER A 293 -8.57 -10.86 -8.73
N ALA A 294 -8.30 -9.73 -8.07
CA ALA A 294 -7.94 -9.75 -6.66
C ALA A 294 -9.13 -10.24 -5.82
N GLN A 295 -8.90 -11.20 -4.91
CA GLN A 295 -9.94 -11.81 -4.08
C GLN A 295 -9.33 -12.52 -2.87
N SER A 296 -10.09 -12.61 -1.78
CA SER A 296 -9.73 -13.48 -0.65
C SER A 296 -10.32 -14.87 -0.88
N VAL A 297 -9.48 -15.90 -0.83
CA VAL A 297 -9.89 -17.29 -1.05
C VAL A 297 -9.65 -18.11 0.20
N GLN A 298 -10.53 -19.07 0.47
CA GLN A 298 -10.26 -20.09 1.47
C GLN A 298 -9.36 -21.15 0.84
N VAL A 299 -8.30 -21.53 1.54
CA VAL A 299 -7.39 -22.60 1.17
C VAL A 299 -7.47 -23.70 2.20
N ASP A 300 -7.86 -24.88 1.75
CA ASP A 300 -7.95 -26.11 2.53
C ASP A 300 -6.69 -26.95 2.28
N ILE A 301 -5.89 -27.15 3.31
CA ILE A 301 -4.62 -27.88 3.24
C ILE A 301 -4.80 -29.24 3.90
N ARG A 302 -4.75 -30.30 3.09
CA ARG A 302 -4.86 -31.69 3.56
C ARG A 302 -3.48 -32.20 3.96
N TYR A 303 -3.34 -32.71 5.17
CA TYR A 303 -2.05 -33.11 5.74
C TYR A 303 -2.18 -34.29 6.73
N ALA A 304 -1.05 -34.92 7.05
CA ALA A 304 -0.92 -35.90 8.12
C ALA A 304 0.32 -35.62 8.98
N SER A 305 0.21 -35.77 10.31
CA SER A 305 1.30 -35.51 11.26
C SER A 305 1.20 -36.33 12.53
N THR A 306 2.34 -36.71 13.12
CA THR A 306 2.38 -37.32 14.47
C THR A 306 2.63 -36.31 15.59
N SER A 307 3.01 -35.07 15.28
CA SER A 307 3.24 -33.97 16.24
C SER A 307 2.66 -32.65 15.72
N ASN A 308 2.62 -31.62 16.56
CA ASN A 308 2.22 -30.28 16.11
C ASN A 308 3.37 -29.66 15.30
N ARG A 309 3.08 -29.18 14.09
CA ARG A 309 4.06 -28.66 13.14
C ARG A 309 3.56 -27.35 12.51
N PRO A 310 3.61 -26.21 13.21
CA PRO A 310 3.08 -24.96 12.68
C PRO A 310 3.91 -24.44 11.50
N ALA A 311 3.26 -23.73 10.58
CA ALA A 311 3.87 -23.17 9.39
C ALA A 311 3.43 -21.73 9.16
N ASN A 312 4.34 -20.86 8.71
CA ASN A 312 3.91 -19.62 8.05
C ASN A 312 3.25 -19.97 6.72
N ILE A 313 2.21 -19.25 6.35
CA ILE A 313 1.71 -19.21 4.98
C ILE A 313 2.05 -17.85 4.38
N GLU A 314 2.74 -17.88 3.26
CA GLU A 314 3.19 -16.72 2.50
C GLU A 314 2.40 -16.64 1.19
N VAL A 315 1.99 -15.44 0.79
CA VAL A 315 1.48 -15.15 -0.55
C VAL A 315 2.40 -14.13 -1.20
N ASN A 316 2.94 -14.46 -2.38
CA ASN A 316 3.83 -13.58 -3.15
C ASN A 316 5.03 -13.08 -2.33
N GLY A 317 5.56 -13.95 -1.46
CA GLY A 317 6.69 -13.64 -0.57
C GLY A 317 6.33 -12.91 0.73
N SER A 318 5.06 -12.50 0.91
CA SER A 318 4.58 -11.88 2.15
C SER A 318 3.91 -12.90 3.06
N VAL A 319 4.29 -12.97 4.33
CA VAL A 319 3.61 -13.83 5.33
C VAL A 319 2.20 -13.28 5.60
N VAL A 320 1.17 -14.03 5.23
CA VAL A 320 -0.24 -13.64 5.41
C VAL A 320 -0.89 -14.29 6.63
N GLY A 321 -0.21 -15.27 7.25
CA GLY A 321 -0.69 -15.90 8.47
C GLY A 321 0.13 -17.11 8.89
N THR A 322 -0.41 -17.85 9.87
CA THR A 322 0.15 -19.10 10.38
C THR A 322 -0.89 -20.21 10.26
N VAL A 323 -0.49 -21.36 9.73
CA VAL A 323 -1.29 -22.59 9.73
C VAL A 323 -0.78 -23.51 10.83
N ASN A 324 -1.64 -23.76 11.82
CA ASN A 324 -1.31 -24.60 12.97
C ASN A 324 -1.65 -26.07 12.68
N PHE A 325 -0.75 -26.80 12.03
CA PHE A 325 -0.95 -28.22 11.79
C PHE A 325 -0.81 -29.04 13.07
N ASN A 326 -1.95 -29.33 13.72
CA ASN A 326 -2.00 -30.18 14.90
C ASN A 326 -1.74 -31.65 14.54
N SER A 327 -1.24 -32.44 15.49
CA SER A 327 -1.06 -33.89 15.30
C SER A 327 -2.37 -34.57 14.89
N SER A 328 -2.34 -35.30 13.77
CA SER A 328 -3.42 -36.19 13.32
C SER A 328 -3.30 -37.60 13.94
N GLY A 329 -2.29 -37.82 14.78
CA GLY A 329 -2.04 -39.04 15.54
C GLY A 329 -1.25 -40.12 14.80
N ALA A 330 -1.28 -40.15 13.46
CA ALA A 330 -0.53 -41.09 12.64
C ALA A 330 -0.30 -40.55 11.22
N TRP A 331 0.80 -40.96 10.57
CA TRP A 331 1.12 -40.57 9.19
C TRP A 331 0.16 -41.10 8.11
N THR A 332 -0.77 -42.00 8.49
CA THR A 332 -1.86 -42.49 7.62
C THR A 332 -3.21 -41.83 7.93
N ASN A 333 -3.27 -40.95 8.94
CA ASN A 333 -4.48 -40.21 9.30
C ASN A 333 -4.41 -38.82 8.67
N TRP A 334 -5.10 -38.65 7.55
CA TRP A 334 -5.15 -37.39 6.82
C TRP A 334 -6.31 -36.53 7.33
N THR A 335 -6.04 -35.28 7.64
CA THR A 335 -7.01 -34.26 8.06
C THR A 335 -6.77 -32.97 7.27
N THR A 336 -7.64 -31.98 7.43
CA THR A 336 -7.55 -30.70 6.73
C THR A 336 -7.50 -29.55 7.72
N GLU A 337 -6.62 -28.58 7.48
CA GLU A 337 -6.68 -27.25 8.09
C GLU A 337 -7.05 -26.22 7.02
N SER A 338 -7.88 -25.25 7.37
CA SER A 338 -8.35 -24.20 6.46
C SER A 338 -7.76 -22.85 6.85
N VAL A 339 -7.34 -22.06 5.87
CA VAL A 339 -6.83 -20.70 6.06
C VAL A 339 -7.31 -19.80 4.92
N THR A 340 -7.71 -18.58 5.25
CA THR A 340 -8.07 -17.58 4.24
C THR A 340 -6.82 -16.81 3.84
N ILE A 341 -6.57 -16.70 2.53
CA ILE A 341 -5.44 -15.95 2.00
C ILE A 341 -5.89 -14.94 0.93
N PRO A 342 -5.25 -13.76 0.86
CA PRO A 342 -5.50 -12.81 -0.22
C PRO A 342 -4.79 -13.28 -1.49
N LEU A 343 -5.49 -13.29 -2.62
CA LEU A 343 -4.90 -13.39 -3.96
C LEU A 343 -5.02 -12.04 -4.67
N GLN A 344 -4.00 -11.70 -5.44
CA GLN A 344 -4.03 -10.59 -6.39
C GLN A 344 -4.51 -11.09 -7.76
N ALA A 345 -4.89 -10.16 -8.65
CA ALA A 345 -5.13 -10.52 -10.04
C ALA A 345 -3.82 -11.00 -10.69
N GLY A 346 -3.89 -12.02 -11.53
CA GLY A 346 -2.74 -12.71 -12.09
C GLY A 346 -2.21 -13.82 -11.19
N GLU A 347 -0.92 -14.09 -11.31
CA GLU A 347 -0.28 -15.25 -10.69
C GLU A 347 0.10 -14.98 -9.23
N ASN A 348 -0.20 -15.95 -8.35
CA ASN A 348 0.05 -15.86 -6.92
C ASN A 348 0.81 -17.09 -6.43
N ASN A 349 1.93 -16.89 -5.75
CA ASN A 349 2.70 -17.96 -5.12
C ASN A 349 2.27 -18.15 -3.66
N ILE A 350 1.80 -19.34 -3.33
CA ILE A 350 1.39 -19.75 -1.99
C ILE A 350 2.47 -20.63 -1.40
N ARG A 351 3.18 -20.16 -0.39
CA ARG A 351 4.31 -20.87 0.20
C ARG A 351 4.07 -21.18 1.68
N LEU A 352 4.14 -22.46 2.04
CA LEU A 352 4.11 -22.91 3.43
C LEU A 352 5.54 -23.08 3.93
N VAL A 353 5.86 -22.52 5.09
CA VAL A 353 7.23 -22.50 5.64
C VAL A 353 7.24 -22.99 7.08
N ALA A 354 7.99 -24.05 7.36
CA ALA A 354 8.07 -24.66 8.69
C ALA A 354 8.62 -23.68 9.73
N GLN A 355 7.91 -23.54 10.86
CA GLN A 355 8.35 -22.70 11.99
C GLN A 355 9.20 -23.46 13.02
N THR A 356 9.42 -24.76 12.83
CA THR A 356 10.20 -25.58 13.75
C THR A 356 11.23 -26.42 13.02
N ALA A 357 12.24 -26.89 13.75
CA ALA A 357 13.24 -27.81 13.24
C ALA A 357 12.66 -29.19 12.85
N ASP A 358 11.39 -29.47 13.17
CA ASP A 358 10.72 -30.68 12.75
C ASP A 358 10.24 -30.62 11.29
N GLY A 359 10.28 -29.47 10.60
CA GLY A 359 9.76 -29.33 9.23
C GLY A 359 8.23 -29.26 9.16
N LEU A 360 7.66 -29.29 7.95
CA LEU A 360 6.22 -29.35 7.72
C LEU A 360 5.68 -30.76 8.03
N PRO A 361 4.38 -30.92 8.30
CA PRO A 361 3.76 -32.24 8.21
C PRO A 361 3.74 -32.73 6.76
N ASN A 362 3.34 -33.98 6.55
CA ASN A 362 3.15 -34.49 5.20
C ASN A 362 1.95 -33.76 4.57
N ILE A 363 2.15 -32.96 3.54
CA ILE A 363 1.08 -32.22 2.85
C ILE A 363 0.65 -33.00 1.62
N ASP A 364 -0.62 -33.39 1.55
CA ASP A 364 -1.17 -34.16 0.43
C ASP A 364 -1.75 -33.26 -0.66
N SER A 365 -2.51 -32.23 -0.28
CA SER A 365 -3.14 -31.36 -1.28
C SER A 365 -3.48 -29.99 -0.70
N LEU A 366 -3.58 -29.01 -1.60
CA LEU A 366 -4.02 -27.65 -1.33
C LEU A 366 -5.24 -27.35 -2.21
N ALA A 367 -6.41 -27.11 -1.63
CA ALA A 367 -7.63 -26.81 -2.36
C ALA A 367 -8.05 -25.35 -2.11
N ALA A 368 -8.00 -24.51 -3.15
CA ALA A 368 -8.41 -23.11 -3.07
C ALA A 368 -9.85 -22.93 -3.56
N VAL A 369 -10.69 -22.26 -2.78
CA VAL A 369 -12.09 -21.98 -3.08
C VAL A 369 -12.23 -20.49 -3.41
N GLY A 370 -12.43 -20.18 -4.69
CA GLY A 370 -12.53 -18.82 -5.21
C GLY A 370 -13.12 -18.76 -6.62
N ALA A 371 -13.42 -17.56 -7.10
CA ALA A 371 -13.96 -17.35 -8.44
C ALA A 371 -12.83 -17.45 -9.48
N SER A 372 -13.07 -18.12 -10.62
CA SER A 372 -12.14 -18.12 -11.77
C SER A 372 -10.67 -18.40 -11.43
N LEU A 373 -10.41 -19.42 -10.59
CA LEU A 373 -9.06 -19.84 -10.21
C LEU A 373 -8.51 -20.89 -11.17
N THR A 374 -7.25 -20.78 -11.55
CA THR A 374 -6.52 -21.76 -12.36
C THR A 374 -5.15 -22.08 -11.76
N PRO A 375 -4.54 -23.25 -12.01
CA PRO A 375 -3.17 -23.50 -11.57
C PRO A 375 -2.21 -22.49 -12.20
N GLY A 376 -1.37 -21.84 -11.39
CA GLY A 376 -0.35 -20.90 -11.85
C GLY A 376 0.89 -21.57 -12.43
N ALA A 377 1.72 -20.80 -13.15
CA ALA A 377 2.91 -21.28 -13.85
C ALA A 377 4.20 -21.26 -13.03
N CYS A 378 4.13 -20.85 -11.75
CA CYS A 378 5.26 -20.82 -10.80
C CYS A 378 6.37 -19.80 -11.12
N GLY A 379 6.02 -18.63 -11.66
CA GLY A 379 6.84 -17.42 -11.76
C GLY A 379 6.88 -16.61 -10.45
N ALA A 380 7.75 -15.60 -10.35
CA ALA A 380 7.78 -14.70 -9.19
C ALA A 380 6.44 -13.95 -9.07
N GLY A 381 5.83 -13.95 -7.87
CA GLY A 381 4.58 -13.23 -7.60
C GLY A 381 4.70 -11.72 -7.85
N PRO A 382 3.59 -10.97 -7.83
CA PRO A 382 3.60 -9.55 -8.14
C PRO A 382 4.12 -8.82 -6.90
N ASP A 383 5.39 -8.49 -6.91
CA ASP A 383 5.88 -7.33 -6.20
C ASP A 383 6.87 -6.63 -7.10
N THR A 384 6.60 -5.35 -7.39
CA THR A 384 7.06 -4.46 -8.48
C THR A 384 6.45 -4.73 -9.88
N ALA A 385 5.81 -3.71 -10.48
CA ALA A 385 5.21 -3.77 -11.81
C ALA A 385 6.20 -4.37 -12.83
N ASP A 386 5.75 -5.32 -13.65
CA ASP A 386 6.55 -5.82 -14.75
C ASP A 386 6.88 -4.64 -15.68
N CYS A 387 8.09 -4.60 -16.21
CA CYS A 387 8.49 -3.48 -17.05
C CYS A 387 7.72 -3.38 -18.39
N ASN A 388 6.96 -4.42 -18.76
CA ASN A 388 5.98 -4.41 -19.84
C ASN A 388 4.65 -3.72 -19.48
N ASP A 389 4.33 -3.62 -18.19
CA ASP A 389 3.10 -3.02 -17.67
C ASP A 389 3.29 -1.52 -17.36
N VAL A 390 4.53 -1.04 -17.36
CA VAL A 390 4.83 0.39 -17.20
C VAL A 390 4.27 1.19 -18.38
N THR A 391 3.42 2.17 -18.04
CA THR A 391 2.80 3.13 -18.97
C THR A 391 3.30 4.55 -18.69
N GLY A 392 3.04 5.51 -19.59
CA GLY A 392 3.42 6.91 -19.41
C GLY A 392 4.87 7.27 -19.76
N VAL A 393 5.66 6.30 -20.25
CA VAL A 393 7.03 6.50 -20.74
C VAL A 393 7.14 6.16 -22.23
N PRO A 394 8.11 6.73 -22.98
CA PRO A 394 8.42 6.29 -24.33
C PRO A 394 8.71 4.79 -24.41
N VAL A 395 8.00 4.08 -25.30
CA VAL A 395 8.18 2.65 -25.55
C VAL A 395 8.65 2.42 -26.99
N ILE A 396 9.74 1.69 -27.12
CA ILE A 396 10.31 1.22 -28.39
C ILE A 396 10.15 -0.30 -28.46
N THR A 397 9.67 -0.83 -29.58
CA THR A 397 9.48 -2.29 -29.73
C THR A 397 10.51 -2.90 -30.67
N VAL A 398 11.08 -4.03 -30.25
CA VAL A 398 12.02 -4.84 -31.02
C VAL A 398 11.41 -6.21 -31.23
N ALA A 399 11.37 -6.67 -32.47
CA ALA A 399 11.01 -8.04 -32.78
C ALA A 399 11.79 -8.53 -33.99
N LYS A 400 12.57 -9.61 -33.82
CA LYS A 400 13.40 -10.19 -34.88
C LYS A 400 12.61 -10.60 -36.13
N ASP A 401 11.33 -10.94 -35.96
CA ASP A 401 10.42 -11.33 -37.04
C ASP A 401 9.91 -10.14 -37.88
N GLY A 402 10.27 -8.90 -37.51
CA GLY A 402 9.85 -7.68 -38.18
C GLY A 402 8.52 -7.11 -37.68
N SER A 403 7.91 -7.68 -36.65
CA SER A 403 6.65 -7.17 -36.06
C SER A 403 6.82 -5.98 -35.10
N GLY A 404 8.06 -5.62 -34.77
CA GLY A 404 8.41 -4.45 -33.95
C GLY A 404 8.84 -3.25 -34.79
N GLN A 405 9.07 -2.11 -34.14
CA GLN A 405 9.64 -0.92 -34.81
C GLN A 405 11.07 -1.17 -35.32
N TYR A 406 11.83 -2.02 -34.63
CA TYR A 406 13.16 -2.46 -35.05
C TYR A 406 13.25 -3.99 -35.06
N SER A 407 14.08 -4.54 -35.95
CA SER A 407 14.38 -5.98 -36.01
C SER A 407 15.63 -6.39 -35.24
N THR A 408 16.38 -5.41 -34.73
CA THR A 408 17.67 -5.56 -34.03
C THR A 408 17.70 -4.67 -32.80
N VAL A 409 18.31 -5.13 -31.72
CA VAL A 409 18.34 -4.41 -30.43
C VAL A 409 19.25 -3.17 -30.51
N GLN A 410 20.39 -3.25 -31.20
CA GLN A 410 21.29 -2.10 -31.31
C GLN A 410 20.65 -0.93 -32.06
N ALA A 411 19.84 -1.21 -33.10
CA ALA A 411 19.13 -0.15 -33.82
C ALA A 411 18.11 0.59 -32.93
N ALA A 412 17.42 -0.13 -32.03
CA ALA A 412 16.51 0.48 -31.07
C ALA A 412 17.25 1.37 -30.07
N ILE A 413 18.37 0.89 -29.51
CA ILE A 413 19.22 1.70 -28.62
C ILE A 413 19.70 2.97 -29.33
N ASN A 414 20.19 2.83 -30.57
CA ASN A 414 20.71 3.95 -31.35
C ASN A 414 19.65 5.01 -31.68
N SER A 415 18.36 4.66 -31.61
CA SER A 415 17.26 5.59 -31.87
C SER A 415 16.95 6.54 -30.70
N VAL A 416 17.41 6.20 -29.48
CA VAL A 416 17.29 7.05 -28.29
C VAL A 416 18.46 8.03 -28.24
N SER A 417 18.27 9.28 -27.80
CA SER A 417 19.35 10.28 -27.74
C SER A 417 20.55 9.82 -26.88
N SER A 418 21.78 10.15 -27.29
CA SER A 418 23.00 9.92 -26.49
C SER A 418 23.05 10.72 -25.19
N SER A 419 22.23 11.76 -25.08
CA SER A 419 22.07 12.57 -23.87
C SER A 419 20.68 12.39 -23.26
N ASN A 420 20.10 11.19 -23.36
CA ASN A 420 18.75 10.92 -22.88
C ASN A 420 18.61 11.18 -21.37
N SER A 421 17.62 11.97 -20.99
CA SER A 421 17.33 12.24 -19.57
C SER A 421 15.95 11.74 -19.15
N GLN A 422 15.25 11.02 -20.04
CA GLN A 422 13.89 10.54 -19.83
C GLN A 422 13.88 9.02 -19.76
N PRO A 423 13.20 8.39 -18.77
CA PRO A 423 13.02 6.95 -18.75
C PRO A 423 12.43 6.47 -20.08
N THR A 424 13.10 5.52 -20.75
CA THR A 424 12.68 4.98 -22.04
C THR A 424 12.75 3.46 -22.04
N HIS A 425 11.65 2.80 -22.41
CA HIS A 425 11.55 1.35 -22.41
C HIS A 425 11.79 0.78 -23.81
N ILE A 426 12.66 -0.21 -23.93
CA ILE A 426 12.89 -1.00 -25.14
C ILE A 426 12.32 -2.41 -24.88
N ARG A 427 11.12 -2.68 -25.39
CA ARG A 427 10.45 -3.99 -25.27
C ARG A 427 10.90 -4.92 -26.38
N ILE A 428 11.50 -6.05 -26.01
CA ILE A 428 12.17 -7.01 -26.88
C ILE A 428 11.38 -8.31 -26.86
N LYS A 429 10.75 -8.64 -27.99
CA LYS A 429 10.03 -9.90 -28.16
C LYS A 429 10.98 -11.11 -28.15
N PRO A 430 10.49 -12.32 -27.80
CA PRO A 430 11.23 -13.56 -27.88
C PRO A 430 11.97 -13.74 -29.21
N GLY A 431 13.23 -14.15 -29.11
CA GLY A 431 14.13 -14.33 -30.22
C GLY A 431 15.58 -14.41 -29.75
N VAL A 432 16.43 -15.01 -30.60
CA VAL A 432 17.89 -15.01 -30.41
C VAL A 432 18.48 -13.87 -31.23
N TYR A 433 18.93 -12.81 -30.57
CA TYR A 433 19.54 -11.62 -31.15
C TYR A 433 21.06 -11.77 -31.11
N TYR A 434 21.63 -12.24 -32.22
CA TYR A 434 23.08 -12.41 -32.37
C TYR A 434 23.70 -11.07 -32.80
N GLU A 435 24.04 -10.24 -31.82
CA GLU A 435 24.51 -8.87 -31.98
C GLU A 435 25.56 -8.56 -30.90
N LYS A 436 26.64 -7.86 -31.28
CA LYS A 436 27.55 -7.28 -30.29
C LYS A 436 26.99 -5.93 -29.84
N LEU A 437 26.46 -5.89 -28.62
CA LEU A 437 25.65 -4.77 -28.13
C LEU A 437 26.46 -3.77 -27.29
N VAL A 438 26.15 -2.49 -27.47
CA VAL A 438 26.63 -1.37 -26.65
C VAL A 438 25.42 -0.55 -26.19
N ILE A 439 25.19 -0.52 -24.88
CA ILE A 439 24.18 0.27 -24.20
C ILE A 439 24.87 1.51 -23.63
N ASP A 440 24.89 2.58 -24.42
CA ASP A 440 25.57 3.85 -24.14
C ASP A 440 24.62 5.04 -23.98
N ARG A 441 23.31 4.77 -23.84
CA ARG A 441 22.26 5.77 -23.62
C ARG A 441 21.71 5.60 -22.21
N PRO A 442 21.73 6.63 -21.34
CA PRO A 442 21.24 6.49 -19.97
C PRO A 442 19.71 6.47 -19.91
N ASN A 443 19.16 6.11 -18.74
CA ASN A 443 17.72 6.04 -18.48
C ASN A 443 16.98 5.07 -19.41
N LEU A 444 17.58 3.91 -19.69
CA LEU A 444 16.97 2.86 -20.51
C LEU A 444 16.53 1.67 -19.66
N THR A 445 15.33 1.17 -19.95
CA THR A 445 14.84 -0.13 -19.47
C THR A 445 14.72 -1.09 -20.64
N LEU A 446 15.52 -2.16 -20.67
CA LEU A 446 15.37 -3.24 -21.65
C LEU A 446 14.45 -4.32 -21.07
N CYS A 447 13.34 -4.57 -21.75
CA CYS A 447 12.25 -5.42 -21.28
C CYS A 447 12.05 -6.62 -22.18
N GLY A 448 12.35 -7.82 -21.70
CA GLY A 448 11.82 -9.03 -22.32
C GLY A 448 10.38 -9.30 -21.89
N GLU A 449 9.68 -10.15 -22.64
CA GLU A 449 8.32 -10.59 -22.25
C GLU A 449 8.35 -11.40 -20.94
N THR A 450 7.41 -11.11 -20.04
CA THR A 450 7.23 -11.79 -18.76
C THR A 450 7.12 -13.30 -18.94
N GLY A 451 7.85 -14.06 -18.12
CA GLY A 451 7.88 -15.53 -18.21
C GLY A 451 8.58 -16.08 -19.47
N LYS A 452 9.16 -15.21 -20.32
CA LYS A 452 9.89 -15.60 -21.55
C LYS A 452 11.39 -15.30 -21.47
N THR A 453 11.94 -15.11 -20.28
CA THR A 453 13.37 -14.81 -20.05
C THR A 453 14.33 -15.69 -20.83
N ALA A 454 14.08 -17.01 -20.86
CA ALA A 454 14.92 -17.97 -21.59
C ALA A 454 14.77 -17.90 -23.13
N SER A 455 13.72 -17.25 -23.63
CA SER A 455 13.38 -17.15 -25.05
C SER A 455 13.79 -15.80 -25.67
N THR A 456 14.09 -14.78 -24.86
CA THR A 456 14.68 -13.50 -25.32
C THR A 456 16.17 -13.50 -25.00
N VAL A 457 16.99 -13.83 -26.00
CA VAL A 457 18.44 -14.07 -25.83
C VAL A 457 19.25 -13.04 -26.60
N LEU A 458 20.07 -12.25 -25.89
CA LEU A 458 21.07 -11.35 -26.45
C LEU A 458 22.42 -12.07 -26.41
N THR A 459 23.01 -12.37 -27.57
CA THR A 459 24.19 -13.26 -27.63
C THR A 459 25.23 -12.80 -28.64
N TYR A 460 26.49 -13.09 -28.33
CA TYR A 460 27.63 -13.04 -29.24
C TYR A 460 28.64 -14.11 -28.80
N ASN A 461 29.83 -14.18 -29.42
CA ASN A 461 30.79 -15.26 -29.12
C ASN A 461 32.27 -14.88 -29.27
N ASP A 462 32.60 -13.60 -29.09
CA ASP A 462 33.99 -13.16 -29.05
C ASP A 462 34.71 -13.71 -27.81
N THR A 463 36.02 -13.87 -27.94
CA THR A 463 36.94 -14.30 -26.89
C THR A 463 38.07 -13.31 -26.71
N SER A 464 38.83 -13.46 -25.63
CA SER A 464 40.05 -12.68 -25.40
C SER A 464 41.11 -12.81 -26.51
N ASP A 465 41.13 -13.92 -27.26
CA ASP A 465 42.05 -14.16 -28.38
C ASP A 465 41.48 -13.76 -29.75
N THR A 466 40.23 -13.32 -29.80
CA THR A 466 39.64 -12.84 -31.06
C THR A 466 40.47 -11.66 -31.59
N PRO A 467 40.90 -11.67 -32.87
CA PRO A 467 41.72 -10.59 -33.42
C PRO A 467 41.00 -9.24 -33.38
N ASP A 468 41.71 -8.18 -32.96
CA ASP A 468 41.17 -6.82 -32.86
C ASP A 468 41.18 -6.06 -34.20
N GLY A 469 41.72 -6.67 -35.26
CA GLY A 469 41.89 -6.05 -36.58
C GLY A 469 43.14 -5.17 -36.73
N ASN A 470 43.91 -4.94 -35.66
CA ASN A 470 45.11 -4.08 -35.61
C ASN A 470 46.40 -4.86 -35.29
N GLY A 471 46.36 -6.20 -35.35
CA GLY A 471 47.50 -7.07 -35.05
C GLY A 471 47.60 -7.50 -33.59
N GLY A 472 46.59 -7.19 -32.77
CA GLY A 472 46.43 -7.67 -31.40
C GLY A 472 45.18 -8.55 -31.24
N THR A 473 44.78 -8.77 -30.00
CA THR A 473 43.53 -9.47 -29.64
C THR A 473 42.62 -8.55 -28.84
N LEU A 474 41.31 -8.85 -28.82
CA LEU A 474 40.31 -8.07 -28.09
C LEU A 474 40.55 -8.05 -26.57
N GLY A 475 41.23 -9.06 -26.04
CA GLY A 475 41.38 -9.29 -24.60
C GLY A 475 40.04 -9.53 -23.91
N THR A 476 40.06 -9.81 -22.60
CA THR A 476 38.83 -10.05 -21.83
C THR A 476 37.84 -8.90 -21.97
N PHE A 477 38.31 -7.64 -21.91
CA PHE A 477 37.46 -6.46 -22.00
C PHE A 477 36.73 -6.34 -23.35
N GLY A 478 37.39 -6.68 -24.46
CA GLY A 478 36.82 -6.59 -25.80
C GLY A 478 35.97 -7.80 -26.19
N SER A 479 36.07 -8.92 -25.46
CA SER A 479 35.30 -10.15 -25.70
C SER A 479 33.81 -10.06 -25.36
N THR A 480 33.38 -8.94 -24.77
CA THR A 480 32.02 -8.72 -24.28
C THR A 480 30.96 -8.82 -25.38
N SER A 481 29.91 -9.60 -25.12
CA SER A 481 28.70 -9.67 -25.97
C SER A 481 27.77 -8.47 -25.76
N VAL A 482 27.50 -8.09 -24.51
CA VAL A 482 26.71 -6.91 -24.13
C VAL A 482 27.49 -5.97 -23.23
N ALA A 483 27.86 -4.79 -23.73
CA ALA A 483 28.56 -3.75 -22.98
C ALA A 483 27.58 -2.68 -22.49
N ILE A 484 27.51 -2.47 -21.18
CA ILE A 484 26.71 -1.42 -20.54
C ILE A 484 27.66 -0.33 -20.05
N SER A 485 27.57 0.85 -20.66
CA SER A 485 28.48 1.98 -20.41
C SER A 485 27.76 3.30 -20.12
N ALA A 486 26.43 3.29 -19.98
CA ALA A 486 25.65 4.40 -19.48
C ALA A 486 25.02 4.08 -18.12
N ASP A 487 24.76 5.12 -17.35
CA ASP A 487 24.11 5.02 -16.03
C ASP A 487 22.60 4.86 -16.15
N ASP A 488 21.95 4.49 -15.04
CA ASP A 488 20.48 4.40 -14.92
C ASP A 488 19.90 3.41 -15.95
N ILE A 489 20.42 2.18 -15.92
CA ILE A 489 20.03 1.11 -16.85
C ILE A 489 19.32 0.02 -16.07
N SER A 490 18.13 -0.35 -16.56
CA SER A 490 17.36 -1.48 -16.06
C SER A 490 17.26 -2.55 -17.13
N VAL A 491 17.40 -3.82 -16.76
CA VAL A 491 17.20 -4.96 -17.68
C VAL A 491 16.36 -6.02 -16.99
N GLU A 492 15.29 -6.44 -17.64
CA GLU A 492 14.36 -7.41 -17.07
C GLU A 492 13.94 -8.48 -18.06
N ASN A 493 13.70 -9.69 -17.57
CA ASN A 493 13.15 -10.80 -18.34
C ASN A 493 13.98 -11.14 -19.60
N ILE A 494 15.30 -11.00 -19.54
CA ILE A 494 16.22 -11.22 -20.68
C ILE A 494 17.35 -12.18 -20.32
N THR A 495 17.75 -13.02 -21.28
CA THR A 495 19.00 -13.78 -21.23
C THR A 495 20.10 -13.04 -21.98
N MET A 496 21.26 -12.85 -21.36
CA MET A 496 22.48 -12.31 -21.98
C MET A 496 23.57 -13.38 -21.94
N GLU A 497 24.15 -13.68 -23.10
CA GLU A 497 25.00 -14.84 -23.30
C GLU A 497 26.28 -14.50 -24.06
N ASN A 498 27.38 -15.16 -23.69
CA ASN A 498 28.49 -15.42 -24.61
C ASN A 498 28.53 -16.91 -24.96
N SER A 499 28.26 -17.23 -26.22
CA SER A 499 28.04 -18.59 -26.70
C SER A 499 29.33 -19.32 -27.14
N HIS A 500 30.52 -18.79 -26.84
CA HIS A 500 31.79 -19.39 -27.27
C HIS A 500 32.05 -20.80 -26.70
N GLY A 501 31.80 -21.00 -25.40
CA GLY A 501 32.13 -22.22 -24.68
C GLY A 501 33.34 -22.10 -23.74
N PRO A 502 33.76 -23.20 -23.08
CA PRO A 502 34.83 -23.18 -22.07
C PRO A 502 36.24 -23.11 -22.67
N GLY A 503 37.21 -22.71 -21.84
CA GLY A 503 38.65 -22.81 -22.12
C GLY A 503 39.36 -21.49 -22.42
N ILE A 504 38.61 -20.40 -22.56
CA ILE A 504 39.13 -19.05 -22.81
C ILE A 504 38.18 -18.00 -22.24
N GLN A 505 38.69 -16.82 -21.87
CA GLN A 505 37.86 -15.71 -21.38
C GLN A 505 36.89 -15.25 -22.47
N ALA A 506 35.60 -15.22 -22.14
CA ALA A 506 34.54 -14.87 -23.06
C ALA A 506 33.37 -14.22 -22.28
N VAL A 507 33.34 -12.89 -22.27
CA VAL A 507 32.44 -12.11 -21.43
C VAL A 507 31.03 -12.05 -22.05
N ALA A 508 30.00 -12.42 -21.27
CA ALA A 508 28.60 -12.22 -21.66
C ALA A 508 28.20 -10.76 -21.46
N VAL A 509 28.43 -10.22 -20.26
CA VAL A 509 28.05 -8.84 -19.92
C VAL A 509 29.19 -8.13 -19.22
N ARG A 510 29.46 -6.89 -19.62
CA ARG A 510 30.38 -5.97 -18.93
C ARG A 510 29.67 -4.68 -18.57
N ILE A 511 29.81 -4.25 -17.31
CA ILE A 511 29.12 -3.07 -16.77
C ILE A 511 30.16 -2.09 -16.23
N THR A 512 30.24 -0.90 -16.82
CA THR A 512 31.18 0.18 -16.44
C THR A 512 30.45 1.44 -15.99
N SER A 513 29.33 1.30 -15.30
CA SER A 513 28.35 2.38 -15.07
C SER A 513 27.69 2.29 -13.71
N ASP A 514 27.12 3.42 -13.26
CA ASP A 514 26.41 3.53 -12.00
C ASP A 514 24.91 3.29 -12.16
N ARG A 515 24.29 2.78 -11.09
CA ARG A 515 22.84 2.58 -10.98
C ARG A 515 22.30 1.65 -12.07
N VAL A 516 22.96 0.50 -12.23
CA VAL A 516 22.54 -0.54 -13.18
C VAL A 516 21.85 -1.67 -12.42
N GLN A 517 20.64 -2.04 -12.82
CA GLN A 517 19.84 -3.05 -12.13
C GLN A 517 19.28 -4.13 -13.08
N PHE A 518 19.18 -5.35 -12.57
CA PHE A 518 18.72 -6.53 -13.32
C PHE A 518 17.70 -7.34 -12.52
N ARG A 519 16.54 -7.62 -13.08
CA ARG A 519 15.55 -8.51 -12.47
C ARG A 519 15.17 -9.66 -13.39
N ASN A 520 15.09 -10.87 -12.83
CA ASN A 520 14.68 -12.06 -13.57
C ASN A 520 15.46 -12.21 -14.88
N ALA A 521 16.77 -11.96 -14.82
CA ALA A 521 17.68 -12.01 -15.96
C ALA A 521 18.59 -13.24 -15.86
N ARG A 522 19.09 -13.70 -17.00
CA ARG A 522 20.03 -14.84 -17.07
C ARG A 522 21.34 -14.41 -17.70
N PHE A 523 22.46 -14.79 -17.10
CA PHE A 523 23.81 -14.51 -17.58
C PHE A 523 24.50 -15.84 -17.87
N LEU A 524 24.67 -16.15 -19.15
CA LEU A 524 25.16 -17.46 -19.61
C LEU A 524 26.54 -17.33 -20.23
N GLY A 525 27.46 -18.20 -19.82
CA GLY A 525 28.84 -18.18 -20.29
C GLY A 525 29.68 -19.27 -19.63
N ASN A 526 30.99 -19.14 -19.75
CA ASN A 526 31.94 -20.08 -19.14
C ASN A 526 32.97 -19.32 -18.29
N GLN A 527 34.15 -19.06 -18.82
CA GLN A 527 35.15 -18.28 -18.11
C GLN A 527 34.86 -16.79 -18.30
N ASP A 528 34.87 -16.02 -17.21
CA ASP A 528 34.65 -14.58 -17.19
C ASP A 528 33.24 -14.15 -17.66
N THR A 529 32.17 -14.91 -17.33
CA THR A 529 30.79 -14.63 -17.79
C THR A 529 30.31 -13.19 -17.51
N LEU A 530 30.36 -12.75 -16.26
CA LEU A 530 29.80 -11.47 -15.80
C LEU A 530 30.90 -10.57 -15.24
N TYR A 531 31.22 -9.51 -15.97
CA TYR A 531 32.22 -8.52 -15.60
C TYR A 531 31.56 -7.32 -14.92
N VAL A 532 31.42 -7.39 -13.59
CA VAL A 532 30.98 -6.31 -12.69
C VAL A 532 32.10 -5.27 -12.52
N HIS A 533 32.43 -4.57 -13.61
CA HIS A 533 33.67 -3.78 -13.71
C HIS A 533 33.68 -2.59 -12.75
N SER A 534 32.73 -1.66 -12.83
CA SER A 534 32.71 -0.47 -11.96
C SER A 534 31.31 0.10 -11.77
N GLY A 535 31.14 0.90 -10.72
CA GLY A 535 29.89 1.55 -10.34
C GLY A 535 29.00 0.71 -9.42
N SER A 536 27.77 1.16 -9.17
CA SER A 536 26.76 0.47 -8.37
C SER A 536 25.85 -0.42 -9.22
N GLN A 537 25.75 -1.71 -8.86
CA GLN A 537 25.10 -2.73 -9.68
C GLN A 537 24.24 -3.69 -8.83
N TYR A 538 22.95 -3.81 -9.15
CA TYR A 538 22.00 -4.64 -8.39
C TYR A 538 21.41 -5.76 -9.26
N PHE A 539 21.41 -6.98 -8.74
CA PHE A 539 20.89 -8.17 -9.43
C PHE A 539 19.88 -8.84 -8.51
N LYS A 540 18.62 -8.90 -8.91
CA LYS A 540 17.53 -9.50 -8.13
C LYS A 540 16.91 -10.68 -8.88
N ASP A 541 16.74 -11.81 -8.21
CA ASP A 541 16.12 -13.02 -8.77
C ASP A 541 16.76 -13.47 -10.09
N CYS A 542 18.08 -13.27 -10.23
CA CYS A 542 18.82 -13.56 -11.45
C CYS A 542 19.46 -14.95 -11.42
N TYR A 543 19.74 -15.48 -12.60
CA TYR A 543 20.52 -16.70 -12.79
C TYR A 543 21.86 -16.37 -13.44
N VAL A 544 22.97 -16.81 -12.86
CA VAL A 544 24.32 -16.62 -13.42
C VAL A 544 25.01 -17.98 -13.51
N GLU A 545 25.57 -18.32 -14.67
CA GLU A 545 26.36 -19.54 -14.82
C GLU A 545 27.76 -19.33 -15.40
N GLY A 546 28.67 -20.24 -15.05
CA GLY A 546 30.01 -20.27 -15.60
C GLY A 546 30.92 -21.35 -15.01
N THR A 547 32.22 -21.20 -15.28
CA THR A 547 33.26 -22.15 -14.87
C THR A 547 34.36 -21.48 -14.04
N VAL A 548 35.12 -20.55 -14.63
CA VAL A 548 36.26 -19.89 -14.00
C VAL A 548 35.97 -18.40 -13.86
N ASP A 549 36.06 -17.88 -12.63
CA ASP A 549 35.98 -16.44 -12.33
C ASP A 549 34.76 -15.75 -12.94
N TYR A 550 33.65 -16.47 -13.00
CA TYR A 550 32.53 -16.09 -13.86
C TYR A 550 31.71 -14.91 -13.30
N ILE A 551 32.03 -14.43 -12.09
CA ILE A 551 31.61 -13.12 -11.57
C ILE A 551 32.87 -12.37 -11.08
N PHE A 552 33.29 -11.32 -11.80
CA PHE A 552 34.56 -10.67 -11.51
C PHE A 552 34.52 -9.16 -11.75
N GLY A 553 35.40 -8.40 -11.08
CA GLY A 553 35.49 -6.95 -11.22
C GLY A 553 35.63 -6.21 -9.88
N ARG A 554 35.46 -4.88 -9.88
CA ARG A 554 35.68 -4.03 -8.68
C ARG A 554 34.43 -3.27 -8.23
N ALA A 555 33.31 -3.39 -8.94
CA ALA A 555 32.06 -2.72 -8.61
C ALA A 555 31.57 -3.02 -7.19
N ALA A 556 30.70 -2.14 -6.68
CA ALA A 556 29.78 -2.51 -5.62
C ALA A 556 28.64 -3.26 -6.31
N ALA A 557 28.59 -4.57 -6.13
CA ALA A 557 27.65 -5.43 -6.84
C ALA A 557 26.90 -6.30 -5.85
N VAL A 558 25.56 -6.22 -5.83
CA VAL A 558 24.71 -6.97 -4.91
C VAL A 558 23.86 -7.96 -5.69
N PHE A 559 23.95 -9.23 -5.33
CA PHE A 559 23.18 -10.35 -5.86
C PHE A 559 22.17 -10.78 -4.79
N ASP A 560 20.93 -10.38 -4.97
CA ASP A 560 19.81 -10.59 -4.06
C ASP A 560 18.92 -11.72 -4.58
N ASN A 561 18.77 -12.76 -3.76
CA ASN A 561 18.01 -13.97 -4.07
C ASN A 561 18.35 -14.62 -5.43
N CYS A 562 19.62 -14.56 -5.83
CA CYS A 562 20.08 -15.09 -7.12
C CYS A 562 20.43 -16.58 -7.07
N GLN A 563 20.30 -17.26 -8.21
CA GLN A 563 20.88 -18.59 -8.42
C GLN A 563 22.22 -18.47 -9.16
N ILE A 564 23.28 -18.94 -8.51
CA ILE A 564 24.64 -18.95 -9.03
C ILE A 564 24.99 -20.40 -9.36
N HIS A 565 25.27 -20.72 -10.63
CA HIS A 565 25.36 -22.10 -11.11
C HIS A 565 26.70 -22.43 -11.78
N SER A 566 27.47 -23.34 -11.17
CA SER A 566 28.71 -23.85 -11.78
C SER A 566 28.41 -24.94 -12.81
N VAL A 567 28.80 -24.76 -14.07
CA VAL A 567 28.46 -25.69 -15.17
C VAL A 567 29.60 -26.64 -15.58
N GLY A 568 30.81 -26.45 -15.07
CA GLY A 568 31.95 -27.25 -15.47
C GLY A 568 33.17 -27.08 -14.57
N GLY A 569 34.27 -27.75 -14.95
CA GLY A 569 35.54 -27.66 -14.23
C GLY A 569 36.02 -26.20 -14.15
N GLY A 570 36.28 -25.73 -12.93
CA GLY A 570 36.52 -24.32 -12.66
C GLY A 570 37.30 -24.13 -11.37
N THR A 571 37.82 -22.92 -11.17
CA THR A 571 38.63 -22.60 -9.98
C THR A 571 37.83 -21.92 -8.89
N SER A 572 36.91 -21.04 -9.28
CA SER A 572 36.29 -20.06 -8.39
C SER A 572 35.05 -19.44 -9.03
N ILE A 573 34.06 -19.14 -8.19
CA ILE A 573 32.87 -18.37 -8.57
C ILE A 573 33.25 -16.92 -8.80
N THR A 574 33.85 -16.28 -7.78
CA THR A 574 34.18 -14.86 -7.82
C THR A 574 35.67 -14.58 -8.01
N ALA A 575 35.99 -13.50 -8.72
CA ALA A 575 37.33 -12.93 -8.78
C ALA A 575 37.32 -11.41 -8.52
N PRO A 576 37.10 -10.97 -7.27
CA PRO A 576 36.99 -9.55 -6.96
C PRO A 576 38.34 -8.83 -7.05
N SER A 577 38.26 -7.58 -7.50
CA SER A 577 39.36 -6.63 -7.63
C SER A 577 39.07 -5.30 -6.93
N THR A 578 38.10 -5.31 -6.01
CA THR A 578 37.67 -4.17 -5.20
C THR A 578 38.86 -3.44 -4.58
N GLU A 579 38.83 -2.11 -4.63
CA GLU A 579 39.87 -1.27 -4.06
C GLU A 579 39.75 -1.22 -2.52
N GLN A 580 40.86 -0.88 -1.85
CA GLN A 580 40.89 -0.81 -0.38
C GLN A 580 39.89 0.21 0.18
N THR A 581 39.71 1.32 -0.53
CA THR A 581 38.86 2.45 -0.14
C THR A 581 37.37 2.18 -0.32
N GLN A 582 37.01 1.17 -1.11
CA GLN A 582 35.62 0.85 -1.39
C GLN A 582 35.11 -0.16 -0.34
N PRO A 583 34.14 0.21 0.52
CA PRO A 583 33.75 -0.61 1.67
C PRO A 583 33.12 -1.95 1.27
N TYR A 584 32.38 -1.98 0.16
CA TYR A 584 31.69 -3.18 -0.31
C TYR A 584 32.15 -3.56 -1.72
N GLY A 585 32.24 -4.87 -1.96
CA GLY A 585 32.60 -5.42 -3.27
C GLY A 585 31.44 -6.22 -3.84
N ILE A 586 31.68 -7.51 -4.10
CA ILE A 586 30.66 -8.45 -4.58
C ILE A 586 29.93 -9.04 -3.37
N VAL A 587 28.63 -8.82 -3.23
CA VAL A 587 27.84 -9.25 -2.08
C VAL A 587 26.68 -10.12 -2.56
N PHE A 588 26.48 -11.27 -1.92
CA PHE A 588 25.35 -12.16 -2.14
C PHE A 588 24.45 -12.14 -0.90
N LEU A 589 23.17 -11.83 -1.10
CA LEU A 589 22.12 -11.79 -0.08
C LEU A 589 21.10 -12.88 -0.40
N GLY A 590 21.05 -13.94 0.40
CA GLY A 590 20.16 -15.08 0.15
C GLY A 590 20.47 -15.83 -1.15
N GLY A 591 19.47 -16.55 -1.68
CA GLY A 591 19.62 -17.34 -2.90
C GLY A 591 20.43 -18.61 -2.73
N LYS A 592 20.95 -19.14 -3.84
CA LYS A 592 21.59 -20.46 -3.87
C LYS A 592 22.77 -20.55 -4.82
N VAL A 593 23.78 -21.30 -4.39
CA VAL A 593 24.97 -21.65 -5.17
C VAL A 593 24.89 -23.14 -5.49
N THR A 594 24.69 -23.45 -6.77
CA THR A 594 24.40 -24.78 -7.29
C THR A 594 25.43 -25.18 -8.32
N ALA A 595 25.46 -26.47 -8.70
CA ALA A 595 26.32 -26.93 -9.78
C ALA A 595 25.67 -28.02 -10.60
N SER A 596 26.09 -28.12 -11.85
CA SER A 596 25.81 -29.25 -12.73
C SER A 596 26.41 -30.53 -12.16
N SER A 597 25.78 -31.68 -12.42
CA SER A 597 26.23 -32.99 -11.93
C SER A 597 27.63 -33.40 -12.40
N SER A 598 28.15 -32.76 -13.45
CA SER A 598 29.52 -32.90 -13.95
C SER A 598 30.58 -32.24 -13.05
N VAL A 599 30.18 -31.33 -12.15
CA VAL A 599 31.08 -30.63 -11.24
C VAL A 599 31.27 -31.48 -9.98
N SER A 600 32.52 -31.77 -9.64
CA SER A 600 32.83 -32.60 -8.48
C SER A 600 32.56 -31.86 -7.16
N ASN A 601 32.18 -32.62 -6.12
CA ASN A 601 32.07 -32.08 -4.77
C ASN A 601 33.42 -31.49 -4.30
N GLY A 602 33.38 -30.40 -3.53
CA GLY A 602 34.58 -29.76 -2.99
C GLY A 602 35.59 -29.28 -4.04
N SER A 603 35.16 -28.89 -5.24
CA SER A 603 36.07 -28.55 -6.34
C SER A 603 36.12 -27.06 -6.72
N VAL A 604 35.13 -26.26 -6.30
CA VAL A 604 35.00 -24.84 -6.70
C VAL A 604 35.10 -23.93 -5.49
N ALA A 605 35.98 -22.92 -5.53
CA ALA A 605 36.06 -21.92 -4.47
C ALA A 605 34.94 -20.87 -4.57
N LEU A 606 34.48 -20.33 -3.44
CA LEU A 606 33.60 -19.14 -3.37
C LEU A 606 34.23 -17.93 -4.05
N GLY A 607 35.56 -17.82 -3.98
CA GLY A 607 36.29 -16.78 -4.70
C GLY A 607 37.80 -16.85 -4.59
N ARG A 608 38.46 -16.04 -5.42
CA ARG A 608 39.89 -15.77 -5.35
C ARG A 608 40.22 -14.32 -5.62
N ASN A 609 41.14 -13.74 -4.87
CA ASN A 609 41.41 -12.31 -4.93
C ASN A 609 42.20 -11.94 -6.19
N TRP A 610 41.54 -11.34 -7.19
CA TRP A 610 42.22 -10.87 -8.40
C TRP A 610 43.19 -9.73 -8.09
N ARG A 611 42.80 -8.85 -7.16
CA ARG A 611 43.67 -7.83 -6.57
C ARG A 611 43.77 -8.02 -5.05
N PRO A 612 44.83 -7.50 -4.40
CA PRO A 612 45.08 -7.76 -2.97
C PRO A 612 43.90 -7.52 -2.04
N TYR A 613 43.09 -6.47 -2.28
CA TYR A 613 41.96 -6.06 -1.45
C TYR A 613 40.58 -6.52 -1.95
N GLY A 614 40.56 -7.47 -2.89
CA GLY A 614 39.32 -8.02 -3.45
C GLY A 614 38.34 -8.41 -2.34
N SER A 615 37.09 -7.99 -2.49
CA SER A 615 36.04 -8.15 -1.49
C SER A 615 34.88 -8.96 -2.05
N ALA A 616 34.52 -10.03 -1.33
CA ALA A 616 33.36 -10.86 -1.64
C ALA A 616 32.71 -11.37 -0.35
N THR A 617 31.39 -11.25 -0.25
CA THR A 617 30.63 -11.65 0.94
C THR A 617 29.41 -12.47 0.57
N TYR A 618 29.18 -13.59 1.27
CA TYR A 618 27.98 -14.44 1.11
C TYR A 618 27.19 -14.46 2.42
N LEU A 619 25.96 -13.95 2.42
CA LEU A 619 25.08 -13.90 3.58
C LEU A 619 23.77 -14.66 3.34
N GLY A 620 23.45 -15.64 4.18
CA GLY A 620 22.20 -16.41 4.11
C GLY A 620 22.06 -17.27 2.85
N VAL A 621 23.15 -17.60 2.18
CA VAL A 621 23.15 -18.30 0.89
C VAL A 621 23.17 -19.82 1.10
N ASP A 622 22.37 -20.57 0.33
CA ASP A 622 22.46 -22.03 0.29
C ASP A 622 23.63 -22.49 -0.61
N LEU A 623 24.70 -23.00 -0.01
CA LEU A 623 25.92 -23.41 -0.65
C LEU A 623 25.92 -24.92 -0.96
N GLY A 624 25.96 -25.27 -2.25
CA GLY A 624 25.99 -26.66 -2.71
C GLY A 624 27.30 -27.40 -2.40
N ALA A 625 27.27 -28.74 -2.51
CA ALA A 625 28.37 -29.62 -2.08
C ALA A 625 29.65 -29.51 -2.93
N HIS A 626 29.57 -28.85 -4.08
CA HIS A 626 30.70 -28.54 -4.96
C HIS A 626 31.62 -27.45 -4.39
N ILE A 627 31.17 -26.69 -3.39
CA ILE A 627 31.98 -25.68 -2.73
C ILE A 627 33.13 -26.34 -1.99
N LEU A 628 34.32 -25.85 -2.30
CA LEU A 628 35.58 -26.24 -1.71
C LEU A 628 35.58 -25.98 -0.20
N PRO A 629 36.00 -26.94 0.67
CA PRO A 629 36.03 -26.75 2.11
C PRO A 629 36.84 -25.53 2.59
N GLU A 630 37.98 -25.25 1.94
CA GLU A 630 38.79 -24.06 2.24
C GLU A 630 38.08 -22.74 1.90
N GLY A 631 37.03 -22.79 1.07
CA GLY A 631 36.18 -21.67 0.65
C GLY A 631 36.85 -20.73 -0.34
N TRP A 632 38.05 -20.26 -0.03
CA TRP A 632 38.73 -19.18 -0.76
C TRP A 632 40.16 -19.58 -1.13
N ARG A 633 40.65 -19.09 -2.27
CA ARG A 633 42.02 -19.38 -2.74
C ARG A 633 42.73 -18.13 -3.25
N PRO A 634 44.06 -18.04 -3.18
CA PRO A 634 44.79 -16.95 -3.81
C PRO A 634 44.77 -17.07 -5.34
N MET A 635 44.74 -15.93 -6.04
CA MET A 635 44.95 -15.89 -7.50
C MET A 635 46.43 -15.68 -7.83
N GLY A 636 47.02 -16.59 -8.62
CA GLY A 636 48.41 -16.47 -9.05
C GLY A 636 49.38 -16.38 -7.87
N SER A 637 50.17 -15.30 -7.81
CA SER A 637 51.12 -15.03 -6.73
C SER A 637 50.57 -14.15 -5.59
N ASN A 638 49.27 -13.84 -5.57
CA ASN A 638 48.66 -13.06 -4.49
C ASN A 638 48.64 -13.87 -3.16
N THR A 639 48.54 -13.17 -2.02
CA THR A 639 48.17 -13.77 -0.74
C THR A 639 46.75 -13.33 -0.35
N LEU A 640 46.15 -14.00 0.62
CA LEU A 640 44.80 -13.66 1.11
C LEU A 640 44.82 -12.64 2.26
N ASP A 641 45.99 -12.20 2.72
CA ASP A 641 46.14 -11.46 3.98
C ASP A 641 45.40 -10.11 4.01
N THR A 642 45.21 -9.50 2.83
CA THR A 642 44.45 -8.26 2.66
C THR A 642 43.10 -8.45 1.99
N ALA A 643 42.77 -9.69 1.59
CA ALA A 643 41.49 -9.99 0.97
C ALA A 643 40.36 -9.82 2.00
N ARG A 644 39.19 -9.38 1.53
CA ARG A 644 38.03 -9.12 2.39
C ARG A 644 36.94 -10.12 2.06
N PHE A 645 37.15 -11.34 2.55
CA PHE A 645 36.24 -12.46 2.32
C PHE A 645 35.44 -12.75 3.58
N ALA A 646 34.13 -12.81 3.42
CA ALA A 646 33.23 -12.95 4.54
C ALA A 646 32.02 -13.85 4.24
N GLU A 647 31.55 -14.52 5.28
CA GLU A 647 30.38 -15.39 5.25
C GLU A 647 29.51 -15.09 6.49
N TYR A 648 28.20 -15.23 6.36
CA TYR A 648 27.25 -15.11 7.47
C TYR A 648 26.06 -16.04 7.27
N GLU A 649 25.82 -16.94 8.23
CA GLU A 649 24.65 -17.84 8.27
C GLU A 649 24.29 -18.52 6.93
N ASN A 650 25.30 -18.85 6.13
CA ASN A 650 25.12 -19.66 4.94
C ASN A 650 24.68 -21.08 5.33
N THR A 651 23.87 -21.72 4.48
CA THR A 651 23.36 -23.07 4.71
C THR A 651 23.79 -24.01 3.58
N GLY A 652 23.44 -25.29 3.67
CA GLY A 652 23.77 -26.28 2.64
C GLY A 652 25.10 -27.01 2.87
N PRO A 653 25.34 -28.09 2.11
CA PRO A 653 26.50 -28.97 2.30
C PRO A 653 27.87 -28.30 2.06
N GLY A 654 27.91 -27.17 1.36
CA GLY A 654 29.11 -26.36 1.13
C GLY A 654 29.39 -25.30 2.20
N ALA A 655 28.48 -25.13 3.18
CA ALA A 655 28.57 -24.07 4.18
C ALA A 655 29.35 -24.44 5.45
N ASP A 656 29.91 -25.64 5.57
CA ASP A 656 30.78 -25.97 6.70
C ASP A 656 32.03 -25.08 6.71
N THR A 657 32.15 -24.25 7.74
CA THR A 657 33.21 -23.26 7.87
C THR A 657 34.45 -23.79 8.60
N SER A 658 34.41 -25.02 9.14
CA SER A 658 35.47 -25.58 9.98
C SER A 658 36.84 -25.73 9.29
N GLN A 659 36.84 -25.80 7.95
CA GLN A 659 38.06 -25.91 7.13
C GLN A 659 38.39 -24.66 6.33
N ARG A 660 37.64 -23.56 6.51
CA ARG A 660 37.89 -22.32 5.79
C ARG A 660 39.31 -21.82 6.05
N VAL A 661 39.90 -21.18 5.03
CA VAL A 661 41.17 -20.47 5.22
C VAL A 661 41.05 -19.45 6.36
N PRO A 662 42.11 -19.19 7.13
CA PRO A 662 42.07 -18.28 8.29
C PRO A 662 41.59 -16.85 7.97
N GLN A 663 41.73 -16.41 6.72
CA GLN A 663 41.29 -15.10 6.23
C GLN A 663 39.79 -15.05 5.90
N SER A 664 39.08 -16.18 5.88
CA SER A 664 37.61 -16.19 5.76
C SER A 664 37.02 -15.69 7.07
N ARG A 665 36.33 -14.55 7.02
CA ARG A 665 35.69 -13.97 8.21
C ARG A 665 34.27 -14.48 8.33
N GLN A 666 33.95 -15.11 9.46
CA GLN A 666 32.56 -15.28 9.86
C GLN A 666 32.09 -13.99 10.50
N LEU A 667 31.12 -13.32 9.88
CA LEU A 667 30.58 -12.08 10.41
C LEU A 667 29.78 -12.36 11.68
N SER A 668 29.80 -11.42 12.61
CA SER A 668 28.79 -11.34 13.66
C SER A 668 27.48 -10.78 13.11
N PHE A 669 26.37 -11.00 13.83
CA PHE A 669 25.07 -10.39 13.50
C PHE A 669 25.16 -8.88 13.27
N SER A 670 25.86 -8.14 14.13
CA SER A 670 26.03 -6.69 14.00
C SER A 670 26.86 -6.26 12.81
N GLU A 671 27.81 -7.09 12.37
CA GLU A 671 28.58 -6.81 11.16
C GLU A 671 27.76 -7.12 9.91
N ALA A 672 27.03 -8.25 9.91
CA ALA A 672 26.12 -8.66 8.86
C ALA A 672 24.97 -7.65 8.66
N ALA A 673 24.47 -7.04 9.73
CA ALA A 673 23.46 -5.98 9.66
C ALA A 673 23.89 -4.74 8.87
N ASN A 674 25.19 -4.54 8.61
CA ASN A 674 25.68 -3.46 7.74
C ASN A 674 25.69 -3.84 6.25
N TYR A 675 25.36 -5.09 5.89
CA TYR A 675 25.28 -5.57 4.51
C TYR A 675 23.82 -5.55 4.04
N THR A 676 23.22 -4.36 3.98
CA THR A 676 21.93 -4.13 3.33
C THR A 676 22.15 -3.41 2.00
N VAL A 677 21.18 -3.50 1.09
CA VAL A 677 21.24 -2.83 -0.22
C VAL A 677 21.51 -1.33 -0.05
N GLU A 678 20.83 -0.71 0.91
CA GLU A 678 20.91 0.72 1.22
C GLU A 678 22.29 1.10 1.74
N ASN A 679 22.87 0.33 2.66
CA ASN A 679 24.21 0.61 3.18
C ASN A 679 25.32 0.41 2.14
N ILE A 680 25.10 -0.52 1.20
CA ILE A 680 26.08 -0.84 0.16
C ILE A 680 26.12 0.23 -0.93
N PHE A 681 24.96 0.76 -1.32
CA PHE A 681 24.84 1.76 -2.38
C PHE A 681 24.69 3.20 -1.87
N ASP A 682 24.53 3.39 -0.57
CA ASP A 682 24.42 4.66 0.15
C ASP A 682 23.26 5.53 -0.34
N SER A 683 23.49 6.30 -1.41
CA SER A 683 22.53 7.27 -1.96
C SER A 683 21.61 6.71 -3.04
N TRP A 684 21.86 5.50 -3.54
CA TRP A 684 21.03 4.85 -4.54
C TRP A 684 20.23 3.69 -3.95
N VAL A 685 18.92 3.74 -4.09
CA VAL A 685 18.01 2.63 -3.77
C VAL A 685 17.54 2.02 -5.10
N PRO A 686 17.92 0.78 -5.44
CA PRO A 686 17.44 0.10 -6.62
C PRO A 686 15.92 -0.02 -6.58
N SER A 687 15.26 0.34 -7.69
CA SER A 687 13.82 0.27 -7.84
C SER A 687 13.49 -0.07 -9.28
N TYR A 688 12.91 -1.24 -9.49
CA TYR A 688 12.44 -1.68 -10.81
C TYR A 688 11.08 -1.09 -11.18
N SER A 689 10.43 -0.47 -10.22
CA SER A 689 9.31 0.42 -10.45
C SER A 689 9.91 1.82 -10.68
N ASN A 690 9.46 2.54 -11.71
CA ASN A 690 10.04 3.84 -12.03
C ASN A 690 9.86 4.79 -10.84
N SER A 691 10.94 5.00 -10.08
CA SER A 691 11.06 6.04 -9.04
C SER A 691 11.24 7.41 -9.70
N ASN A 692 10.19 7.81 -10.41
CA ASN A 692 9.67 9.17 -10.49
C ASN A 692 8.13 9.18 -10.66
N GLY A 693 7.46 8.03 -10.46
CA GLY A 693 6.00 7.92 -10.63
C GLY A 693 5.27 6.97 -9.69
N ASP A 694 5.93 6.08 -8.93
CA ASP A 694 5.20 5.04 -8.17
C ASP A 694 4.61 5.44 -6.81
N SER A 695 4.80 6.69 -6.39
CA SER A 695 3.90 7.29 -5.40
C SER A 695 2.54 7.70 -5.99
N ALA A 696 2.30 7.49 -7.30
CA ALA A 696 1.07 7.90 -7.98
C ALA A 696 0.08 6.76 -8.32
N SER A 697 0.41 5.48 -8.08
CA SER A 697 -0.51 4.35 -8.36
C SER A 697 -1.22 3.81 -7.12
N ALA A 698 -0.61 3.93 -5.93
CA ALA A 698 -1.30 3.68 -4.68
C ALA A 698 -2.25 4.85 -4.37
N PRO A 699 -3.52 4.59 -4.04
CA PRO A 699 -4.49 5.65 -3.81
C PRO A 699 -4.01 6.53 -2.64
N LEU A 700 -4.11 7.85 -2.84
CA LEU A 700 -4.01 8.81 -1.74
C LEU A 700 -5.37 8.91 -1.07
N LEU A 701 -5.40 8.88 0.26
CA LEU A 701 -6.61 9.16 1.02
C LEU A 701 -6.94 10.65 0.94
N SER A 702 -8.24 10.98 1.06
CA SER A 702 -8.64 12.37 1.29
C SER A 702 -7.97 12.86 2.57
N GLN A 703 -7.35 14.03 2.53
CA GLN A 703 -6.70 14.62 3.71
C GLN A 703 -7.65 15.53 4.51
N GLU A 704 -8.92 15.62 4.10
CA GLU A 704 -9.94 16.36 4.83
C GLU A 704 -10.20 15.69 6.19
N GLY A 705 -10.06 16.45 7.28
CA GLY A 705 -10.23 15.94 8.64
C GLY A 705 -9.05 15.13 9.19
N ASN A 706 -7.94 14.99 8.45
CA ASN A 706 -6.75 14.28 8.95
C ASN A 706 -6.11 15.02 10.13
N PRO A 707 -6.02 14.43 11.35
CA PRO A 707 -5.60 15.15 12.56
C PRO A 707 -4.16 15.66 12.55
N VAL A 708 -3.25 15.16 11.69
CA VAL A 708 -1.88 15.70 11.59
C VAL A 708 -1.86 17.14 11.07
N HIS A 709 -2.84 17.54 10.26
CA HIS A 709 -2.90 18.89 9.69
C HIS A 709 -3.33 19.93 10.72
N ASP A 710 -4.20 19.58 11.67
CA ASP A 710 -4.61 20.48 12.76
C ASP A 710 -3.42 20.90 13.61
N ARG A 711 -2.53 19.93 13.92
CA ARG A 711 -1.32 20.22 14.69
C ARG A 711 -0.32 21.03 13.88
N PHE A 712 -0.12 20.68 12.61
CA PHE A 712 0.75 21.43 11.72
C PHE A 712 0.32 22.90 11.65
N ASN A 713 -0.98 23.18 11.51
CA ASN A 713 -1.53 24.53 11.38
C ASN A 713 -1.52 25.36 12.68
N ARG A 714 -1.06 24.81 13.81
CA ARG A 714 -1.01 25.52 15.10
C ARG A 714 -0.15 26.79 15.05
N TYR A 715 0.82 26.89 14.13
CA TYR A 715 1.62 28.12 13.95
C TYR A 715 0.75 29.36 13.63
N LEU A 716 -0.45 29.18 13.07
CA LEU A 716 -1.36 30.29 12.75
C LEU A 716 -1.99 30.94 13.99
N THR A 717 -2.06 30.20 15.11
CA THR A 717 -2.77 30.62 16.32
C THR A 717 -1.90 30.65 17.57
N GLU A 718 -0.74 29.97 17.56
CA GLU A 718 0.18 29.92 18.70
C GLU A 718 0.70 31.31 19.08
N TRP A 719 1.05 32.12 18.08
CA TRP A 719 1.61 33.46 18.27
C TRP A 719 0.98 34.47 17.32
N SER A 720 0.97 35.75 17.72
CA SER A 720 0.50 36.82 16.83
C SER A 720 1.32 36.87 15.55
N LEU A 721 0.68 36.93 14.38
CA LEU A 721 1.36 37.03 13.06
C LEU A 721 1.83 38.48 12.82
N SER A 722 2.86 38.92 13.55
CA SER A 722 3.43 40.26 13.48
C SER A 722 4.95 40.20 13.36
N THR A 723 5.55 41.20 12.70
CA THR A 723 7.02 41.28 12.55
C THR A 723 7.74 41.35 13.90
N ASN A 724 7.17 42.06 14.89
CA ASN A 724 7.75 42.12 16.24
C ASN A 724 7.80 40.73 16.90
N GLN A 725 6.73 39.94 16.77
CA GLN A 725 6.71 38.58 17.32
C GLN A 725 7.66 37.65 16.55
N ALA A 726 7.76 37.81 15.24
CA ALA A 726 8.69 37.06 14.40
C ALA A 726 10.15 37.36 14.75
N ASP A 727 10.51 38.63 14.98
CA ASP A 727 11.85 39.03 15.39
C ASP A 727 12.21 38.46 16.77
N ILE A 728 11.23 38.42 17.69
CA ILE A 728 11.41 37.77 19.00
C ILE A 728 11.67 36.27 18.81
N ILE A 729 10.83 35.53 18.08
CA ILE A 729 11.01 34.07 17.90
C ILE A 729 12.34 33.77 17.18
N LEU A 730 12.64 34.51 16.12
CA LEU A 730 13.89 34.38 15.37
C LEU A 730 15.12 34.56 16.26
N SER A 731 15.07 35.47 17.22
CA SER A 731 16.20 35.74 18.13
C SER A 731 16.53 34.59 19.10
N TYR A 732 15.72 33.53 19.16
CA TYR A 732 16.04 32.29 19.89
C TYR A 732 16.61 31.18 19.01
N GLN A 733 16.62 31.33 17.67
CA GLN A 733 17.18 30.32 16.79
C GLN A 733 18.66 30.13 17.08
N TYR A 734 19.08 28.88 17.27
CA TYR A 734 20.47 28.52 17.50
C TYR A 734 21.26 28.51 16.20
N ASP A 735 22.59 28.51 16.31
CA ASP A 735 23.52 28.53 15.17
C ASP A 735 23.36 27.29 14.27
N ASN A 736 22.98 26.16 14.86
CA ASN A 736 22.67 24.91 14.16
C ASN A 736 21.31 24.94 13.43
N GLY A 737 20.52 26.00 13.56
CA GLY A 737 19.23 26.16 12.88
C GLY A 737 18.00 25.74 13.70
N GLY A 738 18.17 24.99 14.80
CA GLY A 738 17.07 24.59 15.67
C GLY A 738 16.71 25.61 16.76
N TRP A 739 15.66 25.31 17.53
CA TRP A 739 15.23 26.12 18.69
C TRP A 739 15.29 25.35 20.01
N PRO A 740 15.43 26.07 21.14
CA PRO A 740 15.15 25.51 22.46
C PRO A 740 13.64 25.33 22.66
N LYS A 741 13.25 24.33 23.45
CA LYS A 741 11.84 24.11 23.82
C LYS A 741 11.35 25.03 24.94
N ASN A 742 10.02 25.08 25.12
CA ASN A 742 9.31 25.71 26.24
C ASN A 742 9.62 27.21 26.43
N GLN A 743 9.80 27.95 25.34
CA GLN A 743 9.99 29.40 25.37
C GLN A 743 8.65 30.14 25.40
N SER A 744 8.58 31.24 26.17
CA SER A 744 7.39 32.09 26.24
C SER A 744 7.31 33.13 25.12
N TYR A 745 8.42 33.38 24.42
CA TYR A 745 8.58 34.38 23.35
C TYR A 745 8.00 35.77 23.67
N SER A 746 8.13 36.21 24.92
CA SER A 746 7.65 37.52 25.40
C SER A 746 8.68 38.66 25.27
N SER A 747 9.93 38.33 24.99
CA SER A 747 11.04 39.28 24.82
C SER A 747 12.14 38.66 23.97
N MET A 748 12.98 39.49 23.34
CA MET A 748 14.13 39.05 22.55
C MET A 748 15.00 38.05 23.31
N GLY A 749 15.37 36.97 22.62
CA GLY A 749 16.32 35.96 23.06
C GLY A 749 17.76 36.33 22.73
N SER A 750 18.66 35.42 23.06
CA SER A 750 20.11 35.59 22.88
C SER A 750 20.73 34.62 21.86
N GLY A 751 19.91 33.91 21.09
CA GLY A 751 20.34 32.75 20.31
C GLY A 751 20.98 31.66 21.17
N GLY A 752 21.86 30.86 20.57
CA GLY A 752 22.65 29.85 21.26
C GLY A 752 23.36 28.90 20.30
N SER A 753 24.27 28.09 20.84
CA SER A 753 25.05 27.10 20.08
C SER A 753 24.97 25.68 20.70
N GLY A 754 24.05 25.49 21.64
CA GLY A 754 23.82 24.19 22.30
C GLY A 754 22.90 23.26 21.50
N PRO A 755 22.59 22.07 22.04
CA PRO A 755 21.62 21.17 21.43
C PRO A 755 20.23 21.82 21.36
N ALA A 756 19.71 21.97 20.15
CA ALA A 756 18.32 22.30 19.90
C ALA A 756 17.47 21.01 19.96
N THR A 757 16.15 21.13 19.80
CA THR A 757 15.24 19.99 19.97
C THR A 757 13.98 20.11 19.13
N ILE A 758 13.36 18.96 18.89
CA ILE A 758 12.01 18.82 18.31
C ILE A 758 10.94 18.48 19.37
N ASP A 759 11.34 18.38 20.64
CA ASP A 759 10.46 18.10 21.77
C ASP A 759 9.46 19.23 22.01
N ASN A 760 8.24 18.88 22.45
CA ASN A 760 7.13 19.80 22.65
C ASN A 760 6.77 20.69 21.44
N GLY A 761 7.21 20.34 20.24
CA GLY A 761 6.97 21.12 19.02
C GLY A 761 8.00 22.19 18.71
N ALA A 762 9.07 22.29 19.51
CA ALA A 762 10.19 23.16 19.22
C ALA A 762 10.76 22.88 17.82
N THR A 763 11.36 23.90 17.22
CA THR A 763 11.91 23.91 15.86
C THR A 763 10.84 23.79 14.77
N THR A 764 9.94 22.82 14.82
CA THR A 764 8.89 22.61 13.80
C THR A 764 7.84 23.73 13.79
N LEU A 765 7.37 24.17 14.96
CA LEU A 765 6.42 25.29 15.07
C LEU A 765 7.06 26.63 14.70
N GLU A 766 8.28 26.89 15.18
CA GLU A 766 9.00 28.11 14.85
C GLU A 766 9.35 28.18 13.35
N MET A 767 9.80 27.08 12.75
CA MET A 767 10.09 27.00 11.31
C MET A 767 8.87 27.32 10.45
N THR A 768 7.75 26.66 10.72
CA THR A 768 6.49 26.88 9.97
C THR A 768 5.99 28.31 10.16
N TYR A 769 6.09 28.86 11.38
CA TYR A 769 5.80 30.26 11.65
C TYR A 769 6.74 31.22 10.89
N MET A 770 8.05 30.97 10.83
CA MET A 770 9.00 31.77 10.04
C MET A 770 8.69 31.74 8.54
N ALA A 771 8.33 30.58 8.00
CA ALA A 771 7.90 30.44 6.61
C ALA A 771 6.61 31.24 6.33
N GLU A 772 5.64 31.22 7.24
CA GLU A 772 4.42 32.03 7.13
C GLU A 772 4.71 33.53 7.20
N MET A 773 5.59 33.95 8.11
CA MET A 773 6.00 35.34 8.21
C MET A 773 6.78 35.79 6.98
N TYR A 774 7.58 34.90 6.37
CA TYR A 774 8.20 35.16 5.08
C TYR A 774 7.15 35.37 3.98
N LYS A 775 6.21 34.44 3.85
CA LYS A 775 5.09 34.52 2.89
C LYS A 775 4.33 35.85 3.00
N ARG A 776 4.10 36.33 4.22
CA ARG A 776 3.36 37.59 4.48
C ARG A 776 4.17 38.85 4.21
N THR A 777 5.46 38.84 4.50
CA THR A 777 6.27 40.07 4.57
C THR A 777 7.28 40.21 3.44
N GLY A 778 7.65 39.11 2.78
CA GLY A 778 8.77 39.06 1.84
C GLY A 778 10.15 39.24 2.49
N ASN A 779 10.24 39.32 3.82
CA ASN A 779 11.50 39.50 4.53
C ASN A 779 12.34 38.21 4.50
N THR A 780 13.40 38.20 3.70
CA THR A 780 14.22 37.01 3.46
C THR A 780 14.96 36.52 4.70
N THR A 781 15.09 37.32 5.76
CA THR A 781 15.64 36.83 7.03
C THR A 781 14.79 35.70 7.62
N TYR A 782 13.46 35.77 7.52
CA TYR A 782 12.58 34.69 7.96
C TYR A 782 12.65 33.48 7.03
N ARG A 783 12.82 33.70 5.72
CA ARG A 783 13.08 32.62 4.74
C ARG A 783 14.35 31.84 5.10
N ASP A 784 15.45 32.57 5.31
CA ASP A 784 16.75 31.97 5.59
C ASP A 784 16.75 31.30 6.98
N SER A 785 15.97 31.81 7.93
CA SER A 785 15.69 31.14 9.20
C SER A 785 14.97 29.80 9.02
N ALA A 786 13.88 29.77 8.23
CA ALA A 786 13.14 28.55 7.93
C ALA A 786 14.01 27.51 7.19
N ARG A 787 14.89 27.95 6.28
CA ARG A 787 15.86 27.08 5.59
C ARG A 787 16.84 26.43 6.57
N ARG A 788 17.48 27.21 7.45
CA ARG A 788 18.38 26.65 8.46
C ARG A 788 17.70 25.66 9.39
N ALA A 789 16.42 25.90 9.72
CA ALA A 789 15.63 24.98 10.50
C ALA A 789 15.38 23.66 9.76
N MET A 790 15.14 23.71 8.46
CA MET A 790 14.97 22.52 7.64
C MET A 790 16.29 21.75 7.46
N ASP A 791 17.40 22.47 7.23
CA ASP A 791 18.75 21.87 7.17
C ASP A 791 19.06 21.15 8.49
N TYR A 792 18.73 21.77 9.63
CA TYR A 792 18.84 21.15 10.95
C TYR A 792 18.03 19.85 11.05
N LEU A 793 16.77 19.85 10.61
CA LEU A 793 15.94 18.65 10.61
C LEU A 793 16.52 17.55 9.71
N LEU A 794 17.07 17.89 8.54
CA LEU A 794 17.71 16.90 7.67
C LEU A 794 19.00 16.34 8.29
N GLU A 795 19.82 17.18 8.92
CA GLU A 795 21.06 16.77 9.58
C GLU A 795 20.82 15.85 10.79
N MET A 796 19.69 16.06 11.48
CA MET A 796 19.26 15.22 12.59
C MET A 796 18.92 13.79 12.21
N GLN A 797 18.50 13.55 10.97
CA GLN A 797 17.90 12.28 10.59
C GLN A 797 18.97 11.16 10.63
N TYR A 798 18.67 10.08 11.36
CA TYR A 798 19.50 8.89 11.33
C TYR A 798 19.50 8.26 9.94
N SER A 799 20.56 7.50 9.60
CA SER A 799 20.61 6.75 8.34
C SER A 799 19.44 5.78 8.17
N THR A 800 18.92 5.24 9.29
CA THR A 800 17.73 4.38 9.35
C THR A 800 16.41 5.11 9.14
N GLY A 801 16.41 6.44 9.14
CA GLY A 801 15.26 7.30 8.81
C GLY A 801 14.55 7.96 9.98
N GLY A 802 14.82 7.58 11.22
CA GLY A 802 14.19 8.19 12.40
C GLY A 802 14.89 9.48 12.90
N TRP A 803 14.22 10.22 13.80
CA TRP A 803 14.74 11.47 14.38
C TRP A 803 14.97 11.39 15.89
N PRO A 804 16.14 11.84 16.40
CA PRO A 804 16.39 11.98 17.83
C PRO A 804 15.56 13.12 18.44
N GLN A 805 15.40 13.13 19.76
CA GLN A 805 14.71 14.20 20.47
C GLN A 805 15.51 15.52 20.46
N PHE A 806 16.83 15.42 20.59
CA PHE A 806 17.77 16.54 20.63
C PHE A 806 18.88 16.34 19.60
N TYR A 807 19.37 17.45 19.04
CA TYR A 807 20.57 17.43 18.21
C TYR A 807 21.39 18.71 18.31
N PRO A 808 22.74 18.64 18.33
CA PRO A 808 23.57 17.43 18.36
C PRO A 808 23.25 16.49 19.53
N LEU A 809 23.51 15.20 19.33
CA LEU A 809 23.12 14.13 20.26
C LEU A 809 23.64 14.37 21.68
N ARG A 810 22.85 13.97 22.68
CA ARG A 810 23.11 14.27 24.10
C ARG A 810 23.43 13.03 24.93
N GLY A 811 23.23 11.83 24.37
CA GLY A 811 23.28 10.58 25.12
C GLY A 811 21.98 10.29 25.86
N GLY A 812 21.80 9.02 26.21
CA GLY A 812 20.61 8.53 26.91
C GLY A 812 19.38 8.48 25.99
N TYR A 813 18.18 8.56 26.57
CA TYR A 813 16.95 8.38 25.83
C TYR A 813 16.71 9.44 24.75
N SER A 814 17.34 10.61 24.85
CA SER A 814 17.18 11.70 23.87
C SER A 814 17.76 11.36 22.50
N ASP A 815 18.62 10.34 22.41
CA ASP A 815 19.20 9.85 21.16
C ASP A 815 18.32 8.76 20.51
N HIS A 816 17.27 8.28 21.19
CA HIS A 816 16.32 7.36 20.57
C HIS A 816 15.49 8.07 19.50
N VAL A 817 14.98 7.30 18.55
CA VAL A 817 13.98 7.83 17.63
C VAL A 817 12.72 8.13 18.42
N THR A 818 12.30 9.40 18.36
CA THR A 818 11.37 9.96 19.32
C THR A 818 10.04 10.30 18.66
N PHE A 819 9.02 9.47 18.92
CA PHE A 819 7.63 9.81 18.61
C PHE A 819 6.98 10.63 19.73
N ASN A 820 7.50 10.56 20.97
CA ASN A 820 7.01 11.27 22.13
C ASN A 820 6.71 12.76 21.84
N ASP A 821 5.54 13.21 22.30
CA ASP A 821 4.98 14.55 22.06
C ASP A 821 4.81 14.88 20.56
N ASN A 822 4.62 13.83 19.75
CA ASN A 822 4.58 13.84 18.29
C ASN A 822 5.82 14.44 17.62
N ALA A 823 7.00 14.27 18.24
CA ALA A 823 8.23 14.93 17.78
C ALA A 823 8.60 14.55 16.33
N MET A 824 8.82 13.26 16.04
CA MET A 824 9.13 12.79 14.69
C MET A 824 7.98 13.00 13.71
N THR A 825 6.72 12.79 14.11
CA THR A 825 5.56 12.96 13.22
C THR A 825 5.33 14.41 12.81
N ARG A 826 5.66 15.39 13.68
CA ARG A 826 5.66 16.82 13.31
C ARG A 826 6.74 17.14 12.28
N VAL A 827 7.94 16.57 12.42
CA VAL A 827 9.02 16.73 11.44
C VAL A 827 8.56 16.18 10.08
N LEU A 828 8.06 14.95 10.08
CA LEU A 828 7.54 14.29 8.89
C LEU A 828 6.38 15.06 8.23
N THR A 829 5.46 15.59 9.01
CA THR A 829 4.35 16.41 8.50
C THR A 829 4.84 17.74 7.93
N ALA A 830 5.84 18.37 8.55
CA ALA A 830 6.44 19.59 8.02
C ALA A 830 7.18 19.33 6.70
N LEU A 831 7.95 18.23 6.61
CA LEU A 831 8.57 17.78 5.37
C LEU A 831 7.53 17.49 4.29
N TYR A 832 6.42 16.85 4.63
CA TYR A 832 5.31 16.57 3.70
C TYR A 832 4.77 17.84 3.04
N HIS A 833 4.47 18.88 3.84
CA HIS A 833 3.98 20.16 3.31
C HIS A 833 5.08 20.90 2.52
N ALA A 834 6.32 20.84 3.00
CA ALA A 834 7.47 21.47 2.35
C ALA A 834 7.78 20.82 0.99
N GLU A 835 7.72 19.51 0.88
CA GLU A 835 7.92 18.75 -0.36
C GLU A 835 6.88 19.14 -1.42
N ARG A 836 5.59 19.10 -1.04
CA ARG A 836 4.45 19.45 -1.92
C ARG A 836 4.33 20.94 -2.24
N GLY A 837 5.03 21.79 -1.51
CA GLY A 837 4.88 23.24 -1.66
C GLY A 837 3.50 23.71 -1.27
N SER A 838 2.97 23.10 -0.21
CA SER A 838 1.76 23.57 0.44
C SER A 838 2.10 24.69 1.42
N ALA A 839 1.15 25.58 1.68
CA ALA A 839 1.34 26.68 2.61
C ALA A 839 1.80 26.16 3.99
N PRO A 840 2.77 26.82 4.65
CA PRO A 840 3.37 28.11 4.28
C PRO A 840 4.63 28.00 3.38
N PHE A 841 4.94 26.82 2.85
CA PHE A 841 6.14 26.55 2.03
C PHE A 841 5.93 26.71 0.52
N ASP A 842 4.81 27.33 0.14
CA ASP A 842 4.38 27.62 -1.24
C ASP A 842 5.00 28.93 -1.78
N THR A 843 6.23 29.24 -1.33
CA THR A 843 7.05 30.39 -1.77
C THR A 843 8.38 29.89 -2.36
N ASP A 844 9.32 30.78 -2.67
CA ASP A 844 10.70 30.43 -3.02
C ASP A 844 11.55 30.01 -1.81
N VAL A 845 10.94 29.80 -0.63
CA VAL A 845 11.65 29.26 0.54
C VAL A 845 12.35 27.95 0.23
N PHE A 846 11.77 27.06 -0.60
CA PHE A 846 12.41 25.81 -1.02
C PHE A 846 12.30 25.61 -2.53
N ASN A 847 13.42 25.24 -3.15
CA ASN A 847 13.50 24.91 -4.57
C ASN A 847 13.23 23.42 -4.83
N SER A 848 13.23 22.97 -6.09
CA SER A 848 12.93 21.59 -6.45
C SER A 848 13.96 20.56 -5.93
N SER A 849 15.23 20.94 -5.82
CA SER A 849 16.28 20.10 -5.22
C SER A 849 16.04 19.90 -3.73
N ASP A 850 15.66 20.96 -3.01
CA ASP A 850 15.33 20.88 -1.58
C ASP A 850 14.12 19.94 -1.39
N ARG A 851 13.09 20.10 -2.22
CA ARG A 851 11.87 19.26 -2.19
C ARG A 851 12.16 17.79 -2.43
N ALA A 852 13.07 17.47 -3.37
CA ALA A 852 13.52 16.09 -3.60
C ALA A 852 14.27 15.50 -2.39
N GLN A 853 15.07 16.31 -1.68
CA GLN A 853 15.69 15.88 -0.43
C GLN A 853 14.64 15.64 0.67
N PHE A 854 13.61 16.47 0.76
CA PHE A 854 12.50 16.27 1.70
C PHE A 854 11.74 14.99 1.39
N ARG A 855 11.49 14.69 0.11
CA ARG A 855 10.89 13.42 -0.31
C ARG A 855 11.71 12.23 0.17
N THR A 856 13.02 12.28 -0.06
CA THR A 856 13.94 11.22 0.40
C THR A 856 13.90 11.06 1.93
N ALA A 857 13.87 12.16 2.67
CA ALA A 857 13.78 12.12 4.14
C ALA A 857 12.44 11.54 4.63
N ILE A 858 11.32 11.89 3.96
CA ILE A 858 10.00 11.31 4.23
C ILE A 858 10.02 9.81 4.00
N ASP A 859 10.54 9.35 2.85
CA ASP A 859 10.55 7.93 2.49
C ASP A 859 11.32 7.10 3.53
N LYS A 860 12.50 7.57 3.95
CA LYS A 860 13.27 6.95 5.05
C LYS A 860 12.49 6.95 6.38
N GLY A 861 11.80 8.03 6.69
CA GLY A 861 11.01 8.12 7.93
C GLY A 861 9.78 7.21 7.94
N VAL A 862 9.13 7.02 6.79
CA VAL A 862 8.04 6.05 6.60
C VAL A 862 8.59 4.64 6.77
N GLU A 863 9.71 4.31 6.13
CA GLU A 863 10.36 3.01 6.26
C GLU A 863 10.74 2.70 7.72
N TYR A 864 11.36 3.65 8.42
CA TYR A 864 11.65 3.51 9.85
C TYR A 864 10.39 3.18 10.64
N THR A 865 9.31 3.93 10.37
CA THR A 865 8.03 3.79 11.07
C THR A 865 7.45 2.39 10.85
N LEU A 866 7.42 1.89 9.61
CA LEU A 866 6.91 0.55 9.30
C LEU A 866 7.74 -0.54 10.00
N ARG A 867 9.08 -0.43 9.96
CA ARG A 867 9.99 -1.37 10.64
C ARG A 867 9.86 -1.34 12.17
N ALA A 868 9.58 -0.18 12.75
CA ALA A 868 9.42 0.01 14.19
C ALA A 868 8.04 -0.42 14.72
N GLN A 869 7.08 -0.76 13.86
CA GLN A 869 5.75 -1.17 14.31
C GLN A 869 5.83 -2.48 15.10
N TRP A 870 5.27 -2.48 16.32
CA TRP A 870 5.42 -3.60 17.22
C TRP A 870 4.55 -4.79 16.81
N ARG A 871 5.16 -5.98 16.83
CA ARG A 871 4.48 -7.26 16.65
C ARG A 871 4.22 -7.92 18.01
N GLN A 872 3.02 -7.71 18.55
CA GLN A 872 2.59 -8.36 19.78
C GLN A 872 2.14 -9.79 19.46
N ASN A 873 2.89 -10.78 19.94
CA ASN A 873 2.59 -12.20 19.72
C ASN A 873 2.38 -12.56 18.23
N GLY A 874 3.15 -11.92 17.34
CA GLY A 874 3.10 -12.12 15.89
C GLY A 874 2.14 -11.20 15.12
N ALA A 875 1.22 -10.50 15.79
CA ALA A 875 0.29 -9.56 15.16
C ALA A 875 0.81 -8.12 15.23
N LEU A 876 0.71 -7.38 14.13
CA LEU A 876 1.04 -5.94 14.12
C LEU A 876 0.07 -5.17 15.01
N THR A 877 0.61 -4.20 15.74
CA THR A 877 -0.14 -3.33 16.64
C THR A 877 0.18 -1.88 16.35
N VAL A 878 0.83 -1.18 17.28
CA VAL A 878 1.18 0.24 17.19
C VAL A 878 2.65 0.43 17.58
N TRP A 879 3.03 1.64 18.02
CA TRP A 879 4.41 2.01 18.33
C TRP A 879 4.56 2.41 19.80
N CYS A 880 5.79 2.30 20.30
CA CYS A 880 6.22 2.96 21.53
C CYS A 880 6.43 4.46 21.28
N ALA A 881 6.41 5.24 22.37
CA ALA A 881 6.74 6.67 22.30
C ALA A 881 8.20 6.92 21.87
N GLN A 882 9.09 5.93 22.03
CA GLN A 882 10.45 5.99 21.53
C GLN A 882 10.99 4.60 21.19
N HIS A 883 11.85 4.55 20.17
CA HIS A 883 12.45 3.34 19.64
C HIS A 883 13.96 3.50 19.45
N GLY A 884 14.71 2.41 19.49
CA GLY A 884 16.15 2.45 19.27
C GLY A 884 16.47 2.81 17.82
N ALA A 885 17.39 3.75 17.63
CA ALA A 885 17.69 4.32 16.31
C ALA A 885 18.15 3.30 15.26
N THR A 886 18.75 2.18 15.67
CA THR A 886 19.27 1.16 14.76
C THR A 886 18.64 -0.21 14.94
N ASP A 887 18.03 -0.50 16.10
CA ASP A 887 17.42 -1.80 16.38
C ASP A 887 15.90 -1.80 16.27
N TYR A 888 15.28 -0.62 16.10
CA TYR A 888 13.84 -0.42 15.96
C TYR A 888 13.00 -0.87 17.17
N LEU A 889 13.63 -1.34 18.25
CA LEU A 889 12.92 -1.88 19.40
C LEU A 889 12.37 -0.76 20.28
N PRO A 890 11.21 -0.94 20.93
CA PRO A 890 10.73 -0.04 21.97
C PRO A 890 11.80 0.24 23.03
N LYS A 891 11.94 1.50 23.45
CA LYS A 891 12.86 1.92 24.52
C LYS A 891 12.10 2.67 25.62
N ALA A 892 12.58 2.61 26.85
CA ALA A 892 12.17 3.54 27.89
C ALA A 892 12.72 4.97 27.63
N ALA A 893 12.09 5.97 28.23
CA ALA A 893 12.57 7.34 28.27
C ALA A 893 12.88 7.80 29.70
N ARG A 894 12.02 8.66 30.27
CA ARG A 894 12.11 9.00 31.70
C ARG A 894 11.71 7.79 32.53
N ALA A 895 12.05 7.77 33.83
CA ALA A 895 11.78 6.63 34.70
C ALA A 895 10.31 6.16 34.69
N TYR A 896 9.37 7.07 34.43
CA TYR A 896 7.93 6.79 34.38
C TYR A 896 7.38 6.58 32.95
N GLU A 897 8.26 6.38 31.95
CA GLU A 897 7.92 6.17 30.54
C GLU A 897 8.65 4.92 30.05
N LEU A 898 8.09 3.76 30.41
CA LEU A 898 8.68 2.44 30.15
C LEU A 898 8.46 1.99 28.70
N GLU A 899 9.18 0.95 28.28
CA GLU A 899 8.91 0.22 27.04
C GLU A 899 7.44 -0.22 26.99
N SER A 900 6.71 0.25 25.99
CA SER A 900 5.25 0.07 25.91
C SER A 900 4.70 0.35 24.53
N LEU A 901 3.48 -0.09 24.26
CA LEU A 901 2.67 0.47 23.18
C LEU A 901 2.07 1.80 23.67
N SER A 902 2.26 2.86 22.89
CA SER A 902 1.77 4.19 23.24
C SER A 902 0.37 4.41 22.67
N GLY A 903 -0.61 4.58 23.55
CA GLY A 903 -1.96 4.97 23.16
C GLY A 903 -2.08 6.44 22.74
N SER A 904 -1.13 7.30 23.11
CA SER A 904 -1.15 8.73 22.75
C SER A 904 -0.44 9.01 21.43
N GLU A 905 0.83 8.59 21.30
CA GLU A 905 1.67 9.01 20.17
C GLU A 905 1.31 8.29 18.87
N SER A 906 0.80 7.05 18.97
CA SER A 906 0.47 6.24 17.79
C SER A 906 -0.62 6.86 16.91
N VAL A 907 -1.49 7.71 17.48
CA VAL A 907 -2.55 8.44 16.73
C VAL A 907 -1.96 9.22 15.56
N GLU A 908 -0.91 9.99 15.79
CA GLU A 908 -0.33 10.83 14.74
C GLU A 908 0.64 10.09 13.83
N ILE A 909 1.15 8.94 14.26
CA ILE A 909 1.90 8.03 13.38
C ILE A 909 0.95 7.45 12.33
N ILE A 910 -0.22 6.94 12.75
CA ILE A 910 -1.26 6.43 11.85
C ILE A 910 -1.71 7.54 10.89
N ALA A 911 -2.07 8.70 11.42
CA ALA A 911 -2.51 9.83 10.63
C ALA A 911 -1.46 10.31 9.62
N PHE A 912 -0.16 10.30 9.97
CA PHE A 912 0.91 10.60 9.04
C PHE A 912 1.06 9.53 7.95
N LEU A 913 1.04 8.23 8.31
CA LEU A 913 1.04 7.15 7.32
C LEU A 913 -0.13 7.26 6.34
N MET A 914 -1.28 7.74 6.80
CA MET A 914 -2.47 8.03 5.97
C MET A 914 -2.34 9.28 5.08
N THR A 915 -1.26 10.06 5.20
CA THR A 915 -0.89 11.13 4.23
C THR A 915 -0.11 10.57 3.03
N GLN A 916 0.45 9.36 3.16
CA GLN A 916 1.30 8.75 2.15
C GLN A 916 0.46 7.99 1.11
N PRO A 917 1.01 7.69 -0.07
CA PRO A 917 0.39 6.73 -0.98
C PRO A 917 0.15 5.42 -0.25
N GLN A 918 -1.09 4.92 -0.25
CA GLN A 918 -1.46 3.72 0.52
C GLN A 918 -0.96 2.46 -0.20
N THR A 919 0.33 2.19 -0.09
CA THR A 919 0.91 0.92 -0.52
C THR A 919 0.34 -0.21 0.34
N PRO A 920 0.37 -1.47 -0.12
CA PRO A 920 -0.10 -2.60 0.69
C PRO A 920 0.53 -2.68 2.08
N GLU A 921 1.81 -2.33 2.21
CA GLU A 921 2.52 -2.31 3.49
C GLU A 921 2.01 -1.20 4.42
N ILE A 922 1.85 0.02 3.89
CA ILE A 922 1.32 1.17 4.65
C ILE A 922 -0.13 0.92 5.05
N GLU A 923 -0.95 0.42 4.12
CA GLU A 923 -2.34 0.08 4.38
C GLU A 923 -2.47 -1.01 5.46
N ALA A 924 -1.67 -2.07 5.39
CA ALA A 924 -1.65 -3.13 6.40
C ALA A 924 -1.20 -2.60 7.78
N ALA A 925 -0.17 -1.75 7.81
CA ALA A 925 0.31 -1.12 9.04
C ALA A 925 -0.78 -0.25 9.69
N VAL A 926 -1.43 0.61 8.91
CA VAL A 926 -2.52 1.51 9.35
C VAL A 926 -3.72 0.70 9.81
N LYS A 927 -4.18 -0.30 9.04
CA LYS A 927 -5.32 -1.16 9.40
C LYS A 927 -5.07 -1.94 10.68
N SER A 928 -3.86 -2.48 10.86
CA SER A 928 -3.49 -3.21 12.08
C SER A 928 -3.48 -2.29 13.31
N ALA A 929 -2.97 -1.07 13.15
CA ALA A 929 -2.97 -0.07 14.21
C ALA A 929 -4.39 0.39 14.58
N LEU A 930 -5.26 0.62 13.59
CA LEU A 930 -6.68 0.93 13.80
C LEU A 930 -7.42 -0.24 14.46
N ALA A 931 -7.15 -1.48 14.05
CA ALA A 931 -7.71 -2.66 14.69
C ALA A 931 -7.28 -2.78 16.16
N TRP A 932 -6.02 -2.45 16.47
CA TRP A 932 -5.55 -2.38 17.85
C TRP A 932 -6.29 -1.30 18.66
N TYR A 933 -6.50 -0.11 18.10
CA TYR A 933 -7.29 0.95 18.75
C TYR A 933 -8.76 0.57 18.94
N ARG A 934 -9.36 -0.17 17.99
CA ARG A 934 -10.76 -0.66 18.02
C ARG A 934 -10.97 -1.90 18.90
N SER A 935 -9.89 -2.52 19.38
CA SER A 935 -9.96 -3.78 20.13
C SER A 935 -10.57 -3.57 21.52
N PRO A 936 -11.51 -4.42 21.97
CA PRO A 936 -12.03 -4.38 23.33
C PRO A 936 -10.98 -4.75 24.39
N ASN A 937 -9.83 -5.31 23.99
CA ASN A 937 -8.69 -5.56 24.88
C ASN A 937 -7.76 -4.34 25.00
N THR A 938 -8.05 -3.27 24.26
CA THR A 938 -7.31 -2.01 24.31
C THR A 938 -8.21 -0.91 24.87
N ILE A 939 -9.44 -0.79 24.38
CA ILE A 939 -10.39 0.23 24.82
C ILE A 939 -10.91 -0.09 26.22
N LEU A 940 -10.95 0.92 27.08
CA LEU A 940 -11.78 0.91 28.28
C LEU A 940 -13.12 1.61 27.97
N GLU A 941 -14.14 0.80 27.66
CA GLU A 941 -15.51 1.24 27.35
C GLU A 941 -16.24 1.75 28.60
N ASP A 942 -17.07 2.77 28.45
CA ASP A 942 -17.83 3.44 29.53
C ASP A 942 -16.96 4.13 30.60
N TYR A 943 -15.76 4.57 30.20
CA TYR A 943 -14.84 5.32 31.05
C TYR A 943 -14.23 6.51 30.31
N THR A 944 -13.83 7.52 31.08
CA THR A 944 -13.07 8.67 30.59
C THR A 944 -11.93 9.03 31.54
N TYR A 945 -10.97 9.80 31.05
CA TYR A 945 -9.87 10.33 31.85
C TYR A 945 -10.14 11.78 32.24
N ASP A 946 -10.56 12.01 33.49
CA ASP A 946 -10.83 13.33 34.06
C ASP A 946 -9.73 13.75 35.04
N LYS A 947 -8.88 14.68 34.61
CA LYS A 947 -7.79 15.25 35.41
C LYS A 947 -8.25 15.95 36.69
N SER A 948 -9.51 16.36 36.79
CA SER A 948 -10.05 17.09 37.94
C SER A 948 -10.42 16.19 39.12
N THR A 949 -10.50 14.87 38.90
CA THR A 949 -10.84 13.88 39.93
C THR A 949 -9.59 13.24 40.52
N ALA A 950 -9.64 12.69 41.73
CA ALA A 950 -8.47 12.05 42.34
C ALA A 950 -8.13 10.72 41.66
N GLU A 951 -9.16 9.96 41.29
CA GLU A 951 -9.09 8.65 40.66
C GLU A 951 -8.66 8.72 39.18
N LYS A 952 -8.82 9.88 38.54
CA LYS A 952 -8.56 10.19 37.13
C LYS A 952 -9.37 9.38 36.12
N ILE A 953 -9.50 8.07 36.30
CA ILE A 953 -10.27 7.16 35.47
C ILE A 953 -11.63 6.97 36.13
N ILE A 954 -12.67 7.54 35.54
CA ILE A 954 -14.03 7.54 36.09
C ILE A 954 -15.01 6.93 35.09
N SER A 955 -16.07 6.31 35.60
CA SER A 955 -17.14 5.79 34.74
C SER A 955 -17.86 6.95 34.05
N SER A 956 -17.99 6.84 32.73
CA SER A 956 -18.69 7.78 31.86
C SER A 956 -19.35 6.97 30.74
N PRO A 957 -20.63 6.59 30.90
CA PRO A 957 -21.31 5.73 29.93
C PRO A 957 -21.32 6.32 28.51
N GLY A 958 -20.88 5.52 27.54
CA GLY A 958 -20.76 5.91 26.13
C GLY A 958 -19.43 6.57 25.74
N ASP A 959 -18.57 6.91 26.70
CA ASP A 959 -17.21 7.37 26.41
C ASP A 959 -16.25 6.19 26.28
N ARG A 960 -15.17 6.39 25.51
CA ARG A 960 -14.07 5.45 25.35
C ARG A 960 -12.76 6.06 25.82
N MET A 961 -12.01 5.30 26.60
CA MET A 961 -10.69 5.70 27.08
C MET A 961 -9.61 4.73 26.60
N TRP A 962 -8.45 5.28 26.24
CA TRP A 962 -7.22 4.52 26.05
C TRP A 962 -6.21 4.91 27.12
N TYR A 963 -5.51 3.93 27.66
CA TYR A 963 -4.31 4.16 28.47
C TYR A 963 -3.21 4.81 27.64
N ARG A 964 -2.34 5.57 28.29
CA ARG A 964 -1.15 6.11 27.63
C ARG A 964 -0.12 5.03 27.31
N PHE A 965 -0.03 4.01 28.17
CA PHE A 965 0.92 2.91 28.03
C PHE A 965 0.22 1.56 28.17
N TYR A 966 0.51 0.67 27.23
CA TYR A 966 0.12 -0.74 27.28
C TYR A 966 1.35 -1.63 27.25
N ASP A 967 1.29 -2.73 27.97
CA ASP A 967 2.34 -3.74 27.99
C ASP A 967 2.56 -4.35 26.60
N LEU A 968 3.83 -4.50 26.21
CA LEU A 968 4.21 -4.98 24.87
C LEU A 968 3.72 -6.39 24.58
N ASP A 969 3.65 -7.26 25.59
CA ASP A 969 3.34 -8.68 25.41
C ASP A 969 1.86 -9.00 25.67
N THR A 970 1.29 -8.38 26.71
CA THR A 970 -0.04 -8.71 27.25
C THR A 970 -1.14 -7.72 26.86
N ASN A 971 -0.78 -6.56 26.29
CA ASN A 971 -1.67 -5.46 26.00
C ASN A 971 -2.40 -4.88 27.22
N GLN A 972 -1.95 -5.16 28.44
CA GLN A 972 -2.57 -4.61 29.64
C GLN A 972 -2.17 -3.14 29.81
N GLY A 973 -3.15 -2.25 29.97
CA GLY A 973 -2.92 -0.85 30.31
C GLY A 973 -2.25 -0.71 31.68
N PHE A 974 -1.24 0.15 31.79
CA PHE A 974 -0.45 0.27 33.02
C PHE A 974 0.00 1.70 33.32
N PHE A 975 0.50 1.90 34.55
CA PHE A 975 1.06 3.14 35.09
C PHE A 975 2.50 2.94 35.56
N SER A 976 3.23 4.03 35.73
CA SER A 976 4.60 4.02 36.24
C SER A 976 4.84 5.18 37.18
N ASP A 977 5.95 5.15 37.92
CA ASP A 977 6.33 6.25 38.80
C ASP A 977 7.82 6.59 38.67
N ARG A 978 8.30 7.57 39.44
CA ARG A 978 9.70 8.03 39.44
C ARG A 978 10.71 6.97 39.86
N ASP A 979 10.26 5.89 40.49
CA ASP A 979 11.08 4.74 40.85
C ASP A 979 11.25 3.73 39.70
N GLY A 980 10.55 3.91 38.58
CA GLY A 980 10.57 2.97 37.45
C GLY A 980 9.73 1.71 37.65
N GLY A 981 8.89 1.68 38.69
CA GLY A 981 7.96 0.59 38.93
C GLY A 981 6.80 0.57 37.93
N LYS A 982 6.27 -0.62 37.65
CA LYS A 982 5.10 -0.84 36.80
C LYS A 982 3.89 -1.20 37.67
N TYR A 983 2.82 -0.42 37.55
CA TYR A 983 1.61 -0.51 38.38
C TYR A 983 0.37 -0.66 37.51
N TYR A 984 -0.69 -1.23 38.07
CA TYR A 984 -1.96 -1.45 37.36
C TYR A 984 -3.15 -0.76 38.04
N ASP A 985 -2.91 -0.11 39.18
CA ASP A 985 -3.84 0.79 39.84
C ASP A 985 -3.19 2.19 39.93
N ILE A 986 -3.88 3.21 39.42
CA ILE A 986 -3.38 4.59 39.40
C ILE A 986 -3.32 5.18 40.83
N MET A 987 -4.00 4.57 41.79
CA MET A 987 -3.92 4.96 43.19
C MET A 987 -2.62 4.46 43.86
N GLU A 988 -1.90 3.52 43.25
CA GLU A 988 -0.61 3.02 43.74
C GLU A 988 0.58 3.90 43.34
N ILE A 989 0.42 4.78 42.34
CA ILE A 989 1.47 5.74 41.97
C ILE A 989 1.40 7.01 42.81
N SER A 990 2.53 7.72 42.90
CA SER A 990 2.66 8.96 43.66
C SER A 990 1.70 10.04 43.17
N GLU A 991 1.19 10.83 44.12
CA GLU A 991 0.29 11.95 43.84
C GLU A 991 0.91 12.93 42.82
N GLU A 992 2.22 13.19 42.90
CA GLU A 992 2.92 14.08 41.97
C GLU A 992 2.94 13.56 40.51
N ARG A 993 2.98 12.23 40.29
CA ARG A 993 2.86 11.65 38.95
C ARG A 993 1.42 11.50 38.49
N ARG A 994 0.49 11.20 39.40
CA ARG A 994 -0.94 11.10 39.08
C ARG A 994 -1.54 12.46 38.68
N GLU A 995 -1.14 13.54 39.36
CA GLU A 995 -1.61 14.90 39.08
C GLU A 995 -0.83 15.59 37.96
N GLY A 996 0.49 15.34 37.88
CA GLY A 996 1.38 16.04 36.96
C GLY A 996 1.51 15.43 35.57
N TYR A 997 0.95 14.24 35.33
CA TYR A 997 1.06 13.52 34.05
C TYR A 997 -0.27 12.88 33.67
N SER A 998 -0.54 12.78 32.37
CA SER A 998 -1.77 12.16 31.86
C SER A 998 -1.51 10.70 31.55
N TRP A 999 -2.27 9.80 32.17
CA TRP A 999 -2.11 8.35 32.04
C TRP A 999 -3.15 7.68 31.14
N GLY A 1000 -4.12 8.45 30.65
CA GLY A 1000 -5.10 8.01 29.67
C GLY A 1000 -5.84 9.19 29.03
N GLY A 1001 -6.70 8.89 28.08
CA GLY A 1001 -7.54 9.87 27.39
C GLY A 1001 -8.32 9.29 26.21
N GLY A 1002 -9.17 10.10 25.59
CA GLY A 1002 -9.92 9.75 24.36
C GLY A 1002 -9.06 9.83 23.11
N TYR A 1003 -7.86 9.23 23.12
CA TYR A 1003 -6.86 9.40 22.06
C TYR A 1003 -7.32 8.84 20.70
N GLY A 1004 -7.90 7.64 20.71
CA GLY A 1004 -8.27 6.90 19.49
C GLY A 1004 -9.43 7.52 18.71
N GLU A 1005 -10.28 8.33 19.34
CA GLU A 1005 -11.51 8.86 18.73
C GLU A 1005 -11.24 9.59 17.42
N ARG A 1006 -10.31 10.55 17.42
CA ARG A 1006 -10.05 11.39 16.23
C ARG A 1006 -9.52 10.59 15.04
N ILE A 1007 -8.64 9.64 15.28
CA ILE A 1007 -8.06 8.83 14.19
C ILE A 1007 -9.05 7.78 13.68
N ILE A 1008 -9.90 7.23 14.57
CA ILE A 1008 -10.98 6.33 14.17
C ILE A 1008 -12.02 7.07 13.32
N SER A 1009 -12.47 8.26 13.74
CA SER A 1009 -13.42 9.06 12.95
C SER A 1009 -12.86 9.42 11.56
N TYR A 1010 -11.59 9.84 11.49
CA TYR A 1010 -10.96 10.12 10.20
C TYR A 1010 -10.84 8.86 9.34
N ALA A 1011 -10.39 7.73 9.91
CA ALA A 1011 -10.31 6.45 9.21
C ALA A 1011 -11.65 6.01 8.62
N GLU A 1012 -12.74 6.12 9.38
CA GLU A 1012 -14.08 5.82 8.90
C GLU A 1012 -14.49 6.72 7.72
N SER A 1013 -14.14 8.01 7.76
CA SER A 1013 -14.45 8.95 6.67
C SER A 1013 -13.74 8.64 5.35
N VAL A 1014 -12.62 7.91 5.40
CA VAL A 1014 -11.80 7.54 4.22
C VAL A 1014 -11.83 6.04 3.92
N GLY A 1015 -12.69 5.26 4.58
CA GLY A 1015 -12.93 3.84 4.27
C GLY A 1015 -11.94 2.85 4.89
N TYR A 1016 -11.35 3.16 6.05
CA TYR A 1016 -10.39 2.34 6.80
C TYR A 1016 -10.95 1.73 8.10
#